data_AF-A0A8D1GEV4-F1
#
_entry.id   AF-A0A8D1GEV4-F1
#
_cell.length_a   1.000
_cell.length_b   1.000
_cell.length_c   1.000
_cell.angle_alpha   90.00
_cell.angle_beta   90.00
_cell.angle_gamma   90.00
#
_symmetry.space_group_name_H-M   'P 1'
#
loop_
_entity.id
_entity.type
_entity.pdbx_description
1 polymer ?
#
loop_
_entity_poly.entity_id
_entity_poly.type
_entity_poly.pdbx_seq_one_letter_code
_entity_poly.pdbx_strand_id
1 'polypeptide(L)'
;MGCVLSYTGFDLSDPEKEKVGILAIQLKERSVVHSEIIITLLSNAVAQFKKYKCPRMKSHLMVQMGEEYYYAKDYTKALKLLDYVMCDYRSEGWWTLLTSILTTALKCSYLMAQLKDYITYSLELLGRASTLKDDQKSRIEKNLINVLMNESPDPEPDCDILAVKTAQKLWADRISLAGSNVFTIGVQDFVPFVQCKAKFHAPSFHVDVPVQFDIYLKADCPHPMRFSKLCVSFNNQDYNQFCVIEEASKASEVLENLTQGKMCLVPGRTRKFLFKFVAKTEDVGKKIEITSVDLVLGNEAGRCVVLNWQGGGGDAASAQEALQASRSFRRRPKLPASEVHWDSISTQASTMIISRVPNISVHLRHDPPALTNEMYCLVVTVKSNEKTPVRDVKLTAGLKPGQDANLTQKTHVTLRGTELCDESYPALLTDIPLGDLHPGQQLEKTIYVRCGTVGSRMFLVYVSYLINTTIEDKEIVCKCHKDETVTIETVFPFDVAVKFVSTKFEHLERVYADIPFLLMTDLLSASPWALTIISSELQLAPSMTPVDQLESQVDKTSAMEDIPVISTVITLPHVIVENIPLHVNADLPSFGRVRESLPVRYHLQNKTNLVQDVEISVEPSDAFMFSGLKQIRLRILPGTEQEMLYNFYPLMAGYQQLPSLNINLLRFPHFTNQLLRRFIPTSIFVKPQGRLMDDTSIAAA
;
A
#
# COMPACT_ATOMS: atom_id res chain seq x y z
N MET A 1 103.34 -9.28 5.47
CA MET A 1 104.65 -8.60 5.59
C MET A 1 104.38 -7.11 5.42
N GLY A 2 104.58 -6.20 6.36
CA GLY A 2 105.18 -6.20 7.68
C GLY A 2 105.55 -4.75 7.96
N CYS A 3 104.93 -4.11 8.95
CA CYS A 3 105.51 -2.96 9.64
C CYS A 3 104.76 -2.77 10.96
N VAL A 4 105.40 -3.27 12.01
CA VAL A 4 105.13 -2.94 13.40
C VAL A 4 105.52 -1.47 13.57
N LEU A 5 104.54 -0.61 13.84
CA LEU A 5 104.79 0.70 14.44
C LEU A 5 104.29 0.64 15.89
N SER A 6 105.27 0.79 16.77
CA SER A 6 105.20 0.90 18.22
C SER A 6 104.07 1.80 18.70
N TYR A 7 103.20 1.25 19.55
CA TYR A 7 102.30 2.01 20.41
C TYR A 7 103.14 2.84 21.40
N THR A 8 103.16 4.16 21.21
CA THR A 8 103.47 5.12 22.27
C THR A 8 102.13 5.64 22.80
N GLY A 9 102.01 5.72 24.12
CA GLY A 9 100.75 5.91 24.84
C GLY A 9 99.94 7.09 24.35
N PHE A 10 98.66 6.83 24.05
CA PHE A 10 97.65 7.89 23.90
C PHE A 10 97.40 8.51 25.27
N ASP A 11 97.85 9.74 25.46
CA ASP A 11 97.48 10.54 26.61
C ASP A 11 96.01 10.97 26.45
N LEU A 12 95.13 10.36 27.25
CA LEU A 12 93.67 10.61 27.26
C LEU A 12 93.30 11.94 27.95
N SER A 13 94.27 12.82 28.21
CA SER A 13 94.09 14.03 29.03
C SER A 13 94.21 15.34 28.24
N ASP A 14 94.16 15.31 26.90
CA ASP A 14 94.26 16.50 26.04
C ASP A 14 92.84 17.00 25.63
N PRO A 15 92.26 17.98 26.36
CA PRO A 15 90.91 18.46 26.11
C PRO A 15 90.72 19.11 24.74
N GLU A 16 91.79 19.60 24.10
CA GLU A 16 91.70 20.17 22.76
C GLU A 16 91.58 19.07 21.68
N LYS A 17 92.28 17.93 21.82
CA LYS A 17 92.09 16.79 20.91
C LYS A 17 90.72 16.13 21.06
N GLU A 18 90.20 16.06 22.28
CA GLU A 18 88.84 15.57 22.53
C GLU A 18 87.81 16.49 21.85
N LYS A 19 87.95 17.82 22.00
CA LYS A 19 87.09 18.81 21.33
C LYS A 19 87.15 18.72 19.82
N VAL A 20 88.34 18.53 19.23
CA VAL A 20 88.50 18.31 17.78
C VAL A 20 87.88 16.98 17.35
N GLY A 21 88.01 15.92 18.16
CA GLY A 21 87.37 14.62 17.93
C GLY A 21 85.85 14.71 17.95
N ILE A 22 85.27 15.41 18.93
CA ILE A 22 83.83 15.68 19.03
C ILE A 22 83.35 16.48 17.81
N LEU A 23 84.09 17.53 17.40
CA LEU A 23 83.76 18.31 16.21
C LEU A 23 83.81 17.46 14.94
N ALA A 24 84.80 16.57 14.80
CA ALA A 24 84.92 15.66 13.67
C ALA A 24 83.76 14.63 13.63
N ILE A 25 83.33 14.11 14.78
CA ILE A 25 82.16 13.24 14.89
C ILE A 25 80.89 14.02 14.53
N GLN A 26 80.70 15.24 15.05
CA GLN A 26 79.55 16.09 14.72
C GLN A 26 79.51 16.45 13.22
N LEU A 27 80.66 16.69 12.59
CA LEU A 27 80.76 16.90 11.14
C LEU A 27 80.43 15.63 10.35
N LYS A 28 80.83 14.46 10.84
CA LYS A 28 80.48 13.17 10.24
C LYS A 28 78.99 12.85 10.44
N GLU A 29 78.42 13.17 11.59
CA GLU A 29 76.99 13.03 11.88
C GLU A 29 76.12 13.95 11.01
N ARG A 30 76.62 15.15 10.68
CA ARG A 30 75.98 16.05 9.70
C ARG A 30 75.95 15.48 8.27
N SER A 31 76.83 14.54 7.94
CA SER A 31 76.84 13.89 6.63
C SER A 31 75.85 12.72 6.52
N VAL A 32 75.28 12.27 7.63
CA VAL A 32 74.32 11.17 7.66
C VAL A 32 72.91 11.70 7.39
N VAL A 33 72.23 11.12 6.40
CA VAL A 33 70.84 11.46 6.07
C VAL A 33 69.91 10.68 7.02
N HIS A 34 69.70 11.22 8.22
CA HIS A 34 68.91 10.55 9.27
C HIS A 34 67.47 10.26 8.84
N SER A 35 66.84 11.13 8.04
CA SER A 35 65.46 10.95 7.58
C SER A 35 65.23 9.66 6.80
N GLU A 36 66.17 9.22 5.94
CA GLU A 36 66.02 7.97 5.18
C GLU A 36 66.03 6.72 6.07
N ILE A 37 66.87 6.74 7.11
CA ILE A 37 66.96 5.66 8.10
C ILE A 37 65.66 5.59 8.89
N ILE A 38 65.17 6.74 9.36
CA ILE A 38 63.93 6.85 10.14
C ILE A 38 62.73 6.38 9.30
N ILE A 39 62.60 6.83 8.04
CA ILE A 39 61.54 6.41 7.13
C ILE A 39 61.53 4.89 6.93
N THR A 40 62.71 4.27 6.77
CA THR A 40 62.83 2.81 6.60
C THR A 40 62.34 2.06 7.84
N LEU A 41 62.72 2.52 9.03
CA LEU A 41 62.27 1.93 10.30
C LEU A 41 60.76 2.10 10.51
N LEU A 42 60.22 3.30 10.22
CA LEU A 42 58.78 3.58 10.30
C LEU A 42 57.97 2.71 9.32
N SER A 43 58.46 2.53 8.10
CA SER A 43 57.84 1.65 7.10
C SER A 43 57.74 0.20 7.60
N ASN A 44 58.82 -0.33 8.19
CA ASN A 44 58.82 -1.66 8.81
C ASN A 44 57.84 -1.76 9.97
N ALA A 45 57.76 -0.73 10.82
CA ALA A 45 56.81 -0.67 11.93
C ALA A 45 55.35 -0.66 11.43
N VAL A 46 55.03 0.16 10.42
CA VAL A 46 53.71 0.20 9.76
C VAL A 46 53.31 -1.17 9.23
N ALA A 47 54.24 -1.90 8.61
CA ALA A 47 53.99 -3.26 8.10
C ALA A 47 53.63 -4.24 9.23
N GLN A 48 54.31 -4.17 10.39
CA GLN A 48 53.97 -4.98 11.56
C GLN A 48 52.59 -4.62 12.11
N PHE A 49 52.29 -3.34 12.35
CA PHE A 49 50.99 -2.94 12.90
C PHE A 49 49.82 -3.19 11.93
N LYS A 50 50.08 -3.19 10.63
CA LYS A 50 49.12 -3.66 9.62
C LYS A 50 48.83 -5.16 9.78
N LYS A 51 49.85 -5.99 10.01
CA LYS A 51 49.69 -7.44 10.25
C LYS A 51 48.87 -7.74 11.50
N TYR A 52 49.08 -6.97 12.58
CA TYR A 52 48.37 -7.14 13.85
C TYR A 52 47.02 -6.41 13.93
N LYS A 53 46.56 -5.79 12.83
CA LYS A 53 45.26 -5.07 12.74
C LYS A 53 45.09 -3.94 13.78
N CYS A 54 46.13 -3.13 13.97
CA CYS A 54 46.09 -1.96 14.86
C CYS A 54 45.98 -0.66 14.05
N PRO A 55 44.78 -0.19 13.66
CA PRO A 55 44.60 0.93 12.73
C PRO A 55 45.13 2.26 13.27
N ARG A 56 44.88 2.59 14.55
CA ARG A 56 45.32 3.86 15.15
C ARG A 56 46.83 4.02 15.20
N MET A 57 47.53 2.97 15.63
CA MET A 57 49.00 2.98 15.69
C MET A 57 49.60 3.03 14.28
N LYS A 58 48.99 2.30 13.33
CA LYS A 58 49.37 2.40 11.92
C LYS A 58 49.23 3.84 11.41
N SER A 59 48.10 4.51 11.63
CA SER A 59 47.89 5.89 11.18
C SER A 59 48.85 6.87 11.86
N HIS A 60 49.13 6.72 13.15
CA HIS A 60 50.13 7.53 13.86
C HIS A 60 51.54 7.41 13.25
N LEU A 61 51.99 6.18 12.98
CA LEU A 61 53.30 5.94 12.35
C LEU A 61 53.36 6.46 10.91
N MET A 62 52.25 6.38 10.17
CA MET A 62 52.15 6.96 8.83
C MET A 62 52.27 8.49 8.85
N VAL A 63 51.74 9.16 9.87
CA VAL A 63 51.90 10.61 10.06
C VAL A 63 53.34 10.97 10.35
N GLN A 64 53.99 10.29 11.30
CA GLN A 64 55.42 10.50 11.59
C GLN A 64 56.27 10.28 10.34
N MET A 65 55.96 9.24 9.55
CA MET A 65 56.66 8.98 8.30
C MET A 65 56.42 10.10 7.27
N GLY A 66 55.21 10.65 7.19
CA GLY A 66 54.88 11.80 6.35
C GLY A 66 55.62 13.08 6.76
N GLU A 67 55.76 13.34 8.05
CA GLU A 67 56.56 14.46 8.58
C GLU A 67 58.05 14.29 8.26
N GLU A 68 58.58 13.08 8.36
CA GLU A 68 59.97 12.80 7.94
C GLU A 68 60.18 12.97 6.44
N TYR A 69 59.21 12.58 5.60
CA TYR A 69 59.26 12.87 4.17
C TYR A 69 59.22 14.38 3.87
N TYR A 70 58.51 15.18 4.67
CA TYR A 70 58.55 16.63 4.58
C TYR A 70 59.95 17.18 4.88
N TYR A 71 60.61 16.72 5.96
CA TYR A 71 61.99 17.13 6.27
C TYR A 71 63.01 16.66 5.23
N ALA A 72 62.78 15.49 4.62
CA ALA A 72 63.55 14.98 3.49
C ALA A 72 63.30 15.73 2.16
N LYS A 73 62.42 16.76 2.15
CA LYS A 73 62.02 17.55 0.98
C LYS A 73 61.30 16.76 -0.13
N ASP A 74 60.83 15.54 0.17
CA ASP A 74 59.97 14.76 -0.73
C ASP A 74 58.50 15.01 -0.39
N TYR A 75 58.03 16.21 -0.75
CA TYR A 75 56.68 16.67 -0.43
C TYR A 75 55.58 15.83 -1.11
N THR A 76 55.88 15.18 -2.24
CA THR A 76 54.90 14.36 -2.96
C THR A 76 54.53 13.08 -2.22
N LYS A 77 55.52 12.40 -1.62
CA LYS A 77 55.28 11.22 -0.79
C LYS A 77 54.67 11.61 0.56
N ALA A 78 55.09 12.74 1.11
CA ALA A 78 54.49 13.29 2.32
C ALA A 78 52.98 13.50 2.15
N LEU A 79 52.54 14.24 1.13
CA LEU A 79 51.10 14.49 0.89
C LEU A 79 50.30 13.20 0.72
N LYS A 80 50.78 12.25 -0.09
CA LYS A 80 50.07 10.96 -0.29
C LYS A 80 49.83 10.18 1.00
N LEU A 81 50.81 10.19 1.91
CA LEU A 81 50.66 9.51 3.20
C LEU A 81 49.74 10.27 4.14
N LEU A 82 49.86 11.60 4.18
CA LEU A 82 49.03 12.45 5.01
C LEU A 82 47.55 12.39 4.55
N ASP A 83 47.27 12.44 3.25
CA ASP A 83 45.90 12.37 2.69
C ASP A 83 45.19 11.08 3.07
N TYR A 84 45.91 9.96 3.08
CA TYR A 84 45.37 8.67 3.51
C TYR A 84 44.89 8.72 4.96
N VAL A 85 45.68 9.33 5.85
CA VAL A 85 45.35 9.43 7.28
C VAL A 85 44.30 10.52 7.56
N MET A 86 44.28 11.60 6.77
CA MET A 86 43.28 12.67 6.91
C MET A 86 41.86 12.13 6.78
N CYS A 87 41.61 11.18 5.88
CA CYS A 87 40.30 10.55 5.71
C CYS A 87 39.81 9.87 7.02
N ASP A 88 40.68 9.06 7.64
CA ASP A 88 40.39 8.40 8.91
C ASP A 88 40.07 9.44 10.01
N TYR A 89 40.89 10.49 10.11
CA TYR A 89 40.73 11.52 11.15
C TYR A 89 39.49 12.40 10.96
N ARG A 90 39.08 12.68 9.72
CA ARG A 90 37.80 13.35 9.42
C ARG A 90 36.62 12.50 9.88
N SER A 91 36.64 11.21 9.55
CA SER A 91 35.56 10.28 9.90
C SER A 91 35.42 10.04 11.40
N GLU A 92 36.52 10.06 12.15
CA GLU A 92 36.54 9.85 13.60
C GLU A 92 36.41 11.17 14.41
N GLY A 93 36.55 12.34 13.76
CA GLY A 93 36.41 13.66 14.39
C GLY A 93 37.63 14.11 15.22
N TRP A 94 38.84 13.66 14.88
CA TRP A 94 40.08 14.05 15.59
C TRP A 94 40.61 15.42 15.12
N TRP A 95 39.87 16.48 15.41
CA TRP A 95 40.11 17.84 14.88
C TRP A 95 41.51 18.40 15.16
N THR A 96 42.09 18.14 16.33
CA THR A 96 43.44 18.62 16.69
C THR A 96 44.52 17.97 15.83
N LEU A 97 44.47 16.63 15.70
CA LEU A 97 45.41 15.87 14.87
C LEU A 97 45.22 16.21 13.39
N LEU A 98 43.97 16.33 12.94
CA LEU A 98 43.64 16.74 11.58
C LEU A 98 44.18 18.15 11.28
N THR A 99 44.01 19.11 12.18
CA THR A 99 44.54 20.48 12.01
C THR A 99 46.06 20.48 11.85
N SER A 100 46.77 19.69 12.66
CA SER A 100 48.23 19.57 12.57
C SER A 100 48.67 19.05 11.21
N ILE A 101 48.06 17.95 10.76
CA ILE A 101 48.37 17.33 9.46
C ILE A 101 48.01 18.23 8.29
N LEU A 102 46.84 18.87 8.31
CA LEU A 102 46.42 19.82 7.31
C LEU A 102 47.37 21.02 7.23
N THR A 103 47.91 21.47 8.36
CA THR A 103 48.91 22.55 8.39
C THR A 103 50.20 22.12 7.69
N THR A 104 50.67 20.89 7.93
CA THR A 104 51.84 20.34 7.21
C THR A 104 51.53 20.13 5.73
N ALA A 105 50.34 19.66 5.37
CA ALA A 105 49.91 19.48 3.98
C ALA A 105 49.76 20.82 3.23
N LEU A 106 49.29 21.87 3.90
CA LEU A 106 49.26 23.23 3.37
C LEU A 106 50.67 23.74 3.05
N LYS A 107 51.65 23.49 3.94
CA LYS A 107 53.06 23.82 3.68
C LYS A 107 53.62 23.05 2.48
N CYS A 108 53.38 21.74 2.40
CA CYS A 108 53.79 20.92 1.26
C CYS A 108 53.21 21.42 -0.06
N SER A 109 51.90 21.71 -0.10
CA SER A 109 51.21 22.18 -1.30
C SER A 109 51.66 23.59 -1.71
N TYR A 110 51.96 24.47 -0.75
CA TYR A 110 52.60 25.76 -1.02
C TYR A 110 53.99 25.59 -1.67
N LEU A 111 54.85 24.74 -1.08
CA LEU A 111 56.22 24.54 -1.56
C LEU A 111 56.28 23.92 -2.96
N MET A 112 55.27 23.10 -3.32
CA MET A 112 55.12 22.51 -4.65
C MET A 112 54.30 23.35 -5.62
N ALA A 113 53.73 24.49 -5.18
CA ALA A 113 52.79 25.31 -5.95
C ALA A 113 51.62 24.51 -6.56
N GLN A 114 51.05 23.58 -5.78
CA GLN A 114 49.89 22.76 -6.18
C GLN A 114 48.58 23.49 -5.83
N LEU A 115 47.97 24.15 -6.82
CA LEU A 115 46.79 25.00 -6.64
C LEU A 115 45.59 24.28 -6.01
N LYS A 116 45.18 23.14 -6.59
CA LYS A 116 43.97 22.43 -6.14
C LYS A 116 44.08 21.99 -4.68
N ASP A 117 45.23 21.42 -4.32
CA ASP A 117 45.46 20.90 -2.96
C ASP A 117 45.60 22.04 -1.97
N TYR A 118 46.33 23.11 -2.32
CA TYR A 118 46.46 24.32 -1.50
C TYR A 118 45.10 24.96 -1.21
N ILE A 119 44.24 25.10 -2.23
CA ILE A 119 42.88 25.62 -2.07
C ILE A 119 42.07 24.70 -1.16
N THR A 120 42.07 23.39 -1.41
CA THR A 120 41.29 22.41 -0.62
C THR A 120 41.67 22.44 0.86
N TYR A 121 42.97 22.38 1.18
CA TYR A 121 43.45 22.44 2.56
C TYR A 121 43.17 23.81 3.20
N SER A 122 43.27 24.91 2.45
CA SER A 122 42.90 26.25 2.95
C SER A 122 41.42 26.32 3.31
N LEU A 123 40.53 25.82 2.45
CA LEU A 123 39.08 25.78 2.69
C LEU A 123 38.73 24.98 3.95
N GLU A 124 39.45 23.88 4.21
CA GLU A 124 39.25 23.03 5.38
C GLU A 124 39.81 23.65 6.67
N LEU A 125 41.01 24.23 6.62
CA LEU A 125 41.66 24.89 7.77
C LEU A 125 40.93 26.16 8.21
N LEU A 126 40.20 26.81 7.30
CA LEU A 126 39.31 27.93 7.62
C LEU A 126 38.01 27.46 8.30
N GLY A 127 37.66 26.19 8.17
CA GLY A 127 36.39 25.67 8.64
C GLY A 127 36.31 25.41 10.15
N ARG A 128 35.14 24.93 10.57
CA ARG A 128 34.83 24.61 11.96
C ARG A 128 35.63 23.43 12.53
N ALA A 129 36.08 22.53 11.66
CA ALA A 129 36.90 21.37 12.03
C ALA A 129 38.34 21.76 12.42
N SER A 130 38.72 23.03 12.22
CA SER A 130 40.06 23.53 12.50
C SER A 130 40.16 24.15 13.89
N THR A 131 41.21 23.75 14.61
CA THR A 131 41.57 24.25 15.95
C THR A 131 42.52 25.46 15.93
N LEU A 132 42.77 26.03 14.74
CA LEU A 132 43.59 27.23 14.59
C LEU A 132 42.95 28.46 15.24
N LYS A 133 43.81 29.36 15.74
CA LYS A 133 43.42 30.69 16.24
C LYS A 133 42.99 31.60 15.09
N ASP A 134 42.16 32.59 15.38
CA ASP A 134 41.61 33.51 14.38
C ASP A 134 42.69 34.28 13.60
N ASP A 135 43.81 34.65 14.23
CA ASP A 135 44.95 35.29 13.55
C ASP A 135 45.53 34.40 12.43
N GLN A 136 45.64 33.10 12.71
CA GLN A 136 46.15 32.12 11.73
C GLN A 136 45.12 31.85 10.64
N LYS A 137 43.83 31.75 10.99
CA LYS A 137 42.74 31.62 10.00
C LYS A 137 42.69 32.84 9.08
N SER A 138 42.83 34.04 9.63
CA SER A 138 42.84 35.31 8.87
C SER A 138 43.98 35.37 7.85
N ARG A 139 45.16 34.86 8.23
CA ARG A 139 46.32 34.76 7.32
C ARG A 139 46.05 33.78 6.17
N ILE A 140 45.51 32.59 6.48
CA ILE A 140 45.15 31.58 5.47
C ILE A 140 44.05 32.12 4.54
N GLU A 141 43.07 32.84 5.09
CA GLU A 141 41.99 33.47 4.33
C GLU A 141 42.53 34.52 3.35
N LYS A 142 43.43 35.40 3.81
CA LYS A 142 44.11 36.37 2.94
C LYS A 142 44.87 35.66 1.81
N ASN A 143 45.62 34.61 2.13
CA ASN A 143 46.33 33.81 1.12
C ASN A 143 45.38 33.15 0.12
N LEU A 144 44.25 32.61 0.58
CA LEU A 144 43.23 32.03 -0.29
C LEU A 144 42.64 33.09 -1.23
N ILE A 145 42.32 34.27 -0.72
CA ILE A 145 41.82 35.39 -1.54
C ILE A 145 42.85 35.79 -2.59
N ASN A 146 44.12 35.94 -2.22
CA ASN A 146 45.20 36.24 -3.18
C ASN A 146 45.27 35.16 -4.28
N VAL A 147 45.22 33.88 -3.91
CA VAL A 147 45.22 32.77 -4.87
C VAL A 147 44.00 32.80 -5.80
N LEU A 148 42.82 33.17 -5.29
CA LEU A 148 41.60 33.37 -6.09
C LEU A 148 41.72 34.58 -7.04
N MET A 149 42.46 35.62 -6.65
CA MET A 149 42.69 36.83 -7.44
C MET A 149 43.89 36.70 -8.41
N ASN A 150 44.42 35.49 -8.64
CA ASN A 150 45.62 35.24 -9.45
C ASN A 150 46.91 35.90 -8.91
N GLU A 151 46.98 36.14 -7.61
CA GLU A 151 48.18 36.61 -6.92
C GLU A 151 48.93 35.47 -6.20
N SER A 152 50.20 35.71 -5.87
CA SER A 152 51.00 34.72 -5.12
C SER A 152 50.68 34.79 -3.62
N PRO A 153 50.47 33.65 -2.94
CA PRO A 153 50.25 33.63 -1.50
C PRO A 153 51.52 34.01 -0.71
N ASP A 154 51.34 34.65 0.44
CA ASP A 154 52.42 34.94 1.38
C ASP A 154 53.01 33.63 1.94
N PRO A 155 54.33 33.53 2.20
CA PRO A 155 54.96 32.29 2.68
C PRO A 155 54.31 31.73 3.96
N GLU A 156 54.08 30.42 3.96
CA GLU A 156 53.61 29.71 5.15
C GLU A 156 54.68 29.70 6.27
N PRO A 157 54.29 29.75 7.55
CA PRO A 157 55.23 29.84 8.68
C PRO A 157 56.09 28.58 8.82
N ASP A 158 57.29 28.75 9.38
CA ASP A 158 58.26 27.68 9.66
C ASP A 158 58.70 26.87 8.42
N CYS A 159 58.65 27.48 7.23
CA CYS A 159 59.20 26.89 6.00
C CYS A 159 60.70 27.22 5.84
N ASP A 160 61.47 26.31 5.23
CA ASP A 160 62.88 26.54 4.87
C ASP A 160 63.01 27.70 3.87
N ILE A 161 63.84 28.69 4.18
CA ILE A 161 64.02 29.93 3.38
C ILE A 161 64.43 29.61 1.93
N LEU A 162 65.26 28.58 1.73
CA LEU A 162 65.70 28.16 0.39
C LEU A 162 64.55 27.52 -0.41
N ALA A 163 63.73 26.71 0.26
CA ALA A 163 62.55 26.10 -0.34
C ALA A 163 61.49 27.15 -0.71
N VAL A 164 61.28 28.15 0.16
CA VAL A 164 60.36 29.28 -0.10
C VAL A 164 60.77 30.07 -1.34
N LYS A 165 62.06 30.41 -1.50
CA LYS A 165 62.54 31.11 -2.71
C LYS A 165 62.29 30.30 -3.99
N THR A 166 62.34 28.97 -3.90
CA THR A 166 62.06 28.08 -5.03
C THR A 166 60.57 28.04 -5.32
N ALA A 167 59.74 27.93 -4.27
CA ALA A 167 58.29 27.95 -4.36
C ALA A 167 57.77 29.27 -4.95
N GLN A 168 58.30 30.42 -4.53
CA GLN A 168 57.91 31.73 -5.08
C GLN A 168 58.11 31.82 -6.59
N LYS A 169 59.18 31.22 -7.13
CA LYS A 169 59.38 31.13 -8.58
C LYS A 169 58.32 30.25 -9.24
N LEU A 170 58.04 29.09 -8.66
CA LEU A 170 56.98 28.20 -9.15
C LEU A 170 55.60 28.87 -9.14
N TRP A 171 55.27 29.65 -8.11
CA TRP A 171 54.03 30.42 -8.05
C TRP A 171 53.98 31.52 -9.11
N ALA A 172 55.07 32.24 -9.36
CA ALA A 172 55.16 33.24 -10.43
C ALA A 172 54.96 32.61 -11.83
N ASP A 173 55.54 31.43 -12.06
CA ASP A 173 55.35 30.68 -13.31
C ASP A 173 53.88 30.24 -13.49
N ARG A 174 53.22 29.83 -12.40
CA ARG A 174 51.80 29.43 -12.38
C ARG A 174 50.82 30.58 -12.58
N ILE A 175 51.20 31.80 -12.20
CA ILE A 175 50.43 33.01 -12.48
C ILE A 175 50.58 33.38 -13.97
N SER A 176 51.76 33.15 -14.54
CA SER A 176 52.07 33.45 -15.95
C SER A 176 51.44 32.46 -16.93
N LEU A 177 51.28 31.18 -16.53
CA LEU A 177 50.52 30.19 -17.28
C LEU A 177 49.02 30.34 -17.03
N ALA A 178 48.30 30.93 -18.00
CA ALA A 178 46.84 30.98 -18.05
C ALA A 178 46.20 29.59 -18.33
N GLY A 179 46.40 28.64 -17.41
CA GLY A 179 45.68 27.37 -17.41
C GLY A 179 44.27 27.52 -16.82
N SER A 180 43.44 26.47 -16.92
CA SER A 180 42.04 26.43 -16.43
C SER A 180 41.85 27.17 -15.10
N ASN A 181 41.09 28.26 -15.15
CA ASN A 181 40.78 29.07 -13.98
C ASN A 181 39.68 28.45 -13.11
N VAL A 182 39.03 27.37 -13.54
CA VAL A 182 37.92 26.75 -12.81
C VAL A 182 38.38 25.47 -12.12
N PHE A 183 38.14 25.38 -10.81
CA PHE A 183 38.46 24.22 -9.97
C PHE A 183 37.18 23.73 -9.28
N THR A 184 36.70 22.54 -9.64
CA THR A 184 35.58 21.90 -8.95
C THR A 184 36.09 21.00 -7.83
N ILE A 185 35.59 21.25 -6.62
CA ILE A 185 35.95 20.53 -5.41
C ILE A 185 34.67 19.94 -4.81
N GLY A 186 34.60 18.61 -4.78
CA GLY A 186 33.50 17.88 -4.15
C GLY A 186 33.64 17.89 -2.62
N VAL A 187 32.59 18.29 -1.92
CA VAL A 187 32.61 18.54 -0.48
C VAL A 187 32.40 17.26 0.37
N GLN A 188 32.22 16.10 -0.26
CA GLN A 188 31.77 14.90 0.45
C GLN A 188 32.88 14.28 1.31
N ASP A 189 34.15 14.54 0.96
CA ASP A 189 35.32 13.90 1.55
C ASP A 189 36.10 14.81 2.52
N PHE A 190 35.66 16.06 2.72
CA PHE A 190 36.30 17.02 3.63
C PHE A 190 35.31 18.02 4.25
N VAL A 191 35.75 18.83 5.22
CA VAL A 191 34.89 19.76 5.98
C VAL A 191 35.25 21.22 5.65
N PRO A 192 34.64 21.85 4.62
CA PRO A 192 34.96 23.23 4.26
C PRO A 192 34.42 24.24 5.28
N PHE A 193 34.88 25.48 5.15
CA PHE A 193 34.38 26.61 5.94
C PHE A 193 32.95 27.05 5.62
N VAL A 194 32.38 26.61 4.50
CA VAL A 194 30.98 26.88 4.14
C VAL A 194 30.15 25.62 4.32
N GLN A 195 29.09 25.71 5.11
CA GLN A 195 28.11 24.67 5.27
C GLN A 195 26.89 24.95 4.40
N CYS A 196 26.28 23.89 3.85
CA CYS A 196 25.10 23.97 2.98
C CYS A 196 24.01 23.00 3.43
N LYS A 197 22.76 23.49 3.51
CA LYS A 197 21.55 22.67 3.69
C LYS A 197 20.46 23.13 2.74
N ALA A 198 19.90 22.21 1.98
CA ALA A 198 18.75 22.44 1.12
C ALA A 198 17.46 21.90 1.76
N LYS A 199 16.37 22.66 1.68
CA LYS A 199 15.08 22.25 2.25
C LYS A 199 13.92 22.69 1.36
N PHE A 200 13.22 21.74 0.76
CA PHE A 200 11.87 21.96 0.24
C PHE A 200 10.90 22.34 1.35
N HIS A 201 10.00 23.30 1.09
CA HIS A 201 9.04 23.75 2.12
C HIS A 201 8.00 22.68 2.47
N ALA A 202 7.70 21.78 1.54
CA ALA A 202 6.76 20.68 1.71
C ALA A 202 7.31 19.37 1.09
N PRO A 203 6.93 18.19 1.60
CA PRO A 203 7.31 16.89 1.03
C PRO A 203 6.59 16.59 -0.29
N SER A 204 5.51 17.30 -0.57
CA SER A 204 4.75 17.23 -1.80
C SER A 204 4.16 18.58 -2.15
N PHE A 205 4.16 18.93 -3.43
CA PHE A 205 3.49 20.11 -3.97
C PHE A 205 2.46 19.70 -5.00
N HIS A 206 1.29 20.34 -4.96
CA HIS A 206 0.35 20.23 -6.08
C HIS A 206 0.94 20.93 -7.31
N VAL A 207 0.68 20.36 -8.48
CA VAL A 207 1.18 20.91 -9.76
C VAL A 207 0.74 22.36 -10.00
N ASP A 208 -0.36 22.79 -9.37
CA ASP A 208 -0.88 24.13 -9.48
C ASP A 208 -0.33 25.14 -8.46
N VAL A 209 0.64 24.72 -7.64
CA VAL A 209 1.32 25.54 -6.65
C VAL A 209 2.81 25.61 -7.00
N PRO A 210 3.44 26.80 -7.02
CA PRO A 210 4.87 26.90 -7.28
C PRO A 210 5.67 26.12 -6.22
N VAL A 211 6.60 25.30 -6.67
CA VAL A 211 7.52 24.56 -5.82
C VAL A 211 8.50 25.56 -5.21
N GLN A 212 8.52 25.62 -3.89
CA GLN A 212 9.39 26.52 -3.14
C GLN A 212 10.35 25.74 -2.25
N PHE A 213 11.61 26.16 -2.26
CA PHE A 213 12.64 25.57 -1.43
C PHE A 213 13.71 26.60 -1.07
N ASP A 214 14.39 26.32 0.03
CA ASP A 214 15.42 27.20 0.56
C ASP A 214 16.79 26.52 0.52
N ILE A 215 17.81 27.27 0.13
CA ILE A 215 19.21 26.93 0.36
C ILE A 215 19.72 27.77 1.53
N TYR A 216 20.24 27.08 2.55
CA TYR A 216 20.84 27.69 3.72
C TYR A 216 22.35 27.55 3.64
N LEU A 217 23.07 28.68 3.66
CA LEU A 217 24.52 28.74 3.70
C LEU A 217 24.98 29.35 5.01
N LYS A 218 26.01 28.77 5.63
CA LYS A 218 26.66 29.31 6.82
C LYS A 218 28.17 29.25 6.65
N ALA A 219 28.86 30.36 6.90
CA ALA A 219 30.31 30.43 6.84
C ALA A 219 30.91 30.50 8.26
N ASP A 220 31.97 29.72 8.48
CA ASP A 220 32.73 29.64 9.73
C ASP A 220 34.10 30.35 9.64
N CYS A 221 34.38 31.09 8.55
CA CYS A 221 35.60 31.87 8.35
C CYS A 221 35.61 33.15 9.22
N PRO A 222 36.79 33.76 9.50
CA PRO A 222 36.86 34.92 10.38
C PRO A 222 36.38 36.23 9.73
N HIS A 223 36.48 36.39 8.40
CA HIS A 223 35.98 37.58 7.69
C HIS A 223 34.85 37.26 6.70
N PRO A 224 34.08 38.27 6.25
CA PRO A 224 33.06 38.06 5.23
C PRO A 224 33.63 37.61 3.89
N MET A 225 33.13 36.49 3.36
CA MET A 225 33.57 35.91 2.09
C MET A 225 32.54 36.17 0.98
N ARG A 226 32.97 36.65 -0.19
CA ARG A 226 32.10 36.82 -1.36
C ARG A 226 32.08 35.57 -2.23
N PHE A 227 30.94 35.32 -2.86
CA PHE A 227 30.77 34.29 -3.88
C PHE A 227 30.15 34.92 -5.13
N SER A 228 30.43 34.38 -6.31
CA SER A 228 29.96 34.93 -7.59
C SER A 228 28.66 34.29 -8.06
N LYS A 229 28.47 33.01 -7.78
CA LYS A 229 27.33 32.23 -8.28
C LYS A 229 26.88 31.15 -7.31
N LEU A 230 25.58 30.92 -7.22
CA LEU A 230 24.95 29.79 -6.53
C LEU A 230 23.99 29.09 -7.49
N CYS A 231 24.20 27.80 -7.73
CA CYS A 231 23.35 26.98 -8.61
C CYS A 231 22.81 25.75 -7.87
N VAL A 232 21.60 25.34 -8.21
CA VAL A 232 21.00 24.09 -7.73
C VAL A 232 20.62 23.24 -8.93
N SER A 233 21.11 22.02 -8.96
CA SER A 233 20.82 21.03 -9.99
C SER A 233 19.82 20.01 -9.49
N PHE A 234 18.90 19.59 -10.37
CA PHE A 234 17.90 18.57 -10.09
C PHE A 234 18.07 17.35 -11.00
N ASN A 235 17.36 16.28 -10.66
CA ASN A 235 17.21 15.10 -11.52
C ASN A 235 16.50 15.43 -12.84
N ASN A 236 15.56 16.39 -12.83
CA ASN A 236 15.01 16.99 -14.04
C ASN A 236 15.72 18.33 -14.33
N GLN A 237 16.53 18.34 -15.39
CA GLN A 237 17.40 19.46 -15.75
C GLN A 237 16.65 20.72 -16.19
N ASP A 238 15.39 20.60 -16.61
CA ASP A 238 14.58 21.72 -17.06
C ASP A 238 14.36 22.79 -15.98
N TYR A 239 14.49 22.39 -14.70
CA TYR A 239 14.32 23.27 -13.55
C TYR A 239 15.60 24.02 -13.16
N ASN A 240 16.77 23.56 -13.59
CA ASN A 240 18.07 24.11 -13.19
C ASN A 240 18.19 25.60 -13.55
N GLN A 241 17.64 26.00 -14.71
CA GLN A 241 17.66 27.39 -15.19
C GLN A 241 16.94 28.38 -14.26
N PHE A 242 15.95 27.93 -13.48
CA PHE A 242 15.23 28.78 -12.53
C PHE A 242 15.95 28.88 -11.18
N CYS A 243 17.00 28.09 -10.97
CA CYS A 243 17.66 27.91 -9.68
C CYS A 243 19.14 28.35 -9.72
N VAL A 244 19.37 29.52 -10.33
CA VAL A 244 20.68 30.17 -10.42
C VAL A 244 20.61 31.58 -9.86
N ILE A 245 21.58 31.94 -9.02
CA ILE A 245 21.82 33.31 -8.56
C ILE A 245 23.23 33.70 -9.00
N GLU A 246 23.37 34.80 -9.72
CA GLU A 246 24.63 35.30 -10.27
C GLU A 246 24.66 36.83 -10.18
N GLU A 247 25.82 37.41 -9.85
CA GLU A 247 26.01 38.86 -9.81
C GLU A 247 26.38 39.37 -11.22
N ALA A 248 25.57 40.27 -11.79
CA ALA A 248 25.93 40.95 -13.04
C ALA A 248 26.97 42.05 -12.73
N SER A 249 28.23 41.79 -13.07
CA SER A 249 29.37 42.67 -12.86
C SER A 249 29.18 44.06 -13.51
N LYS A 250 28.62 45.04 -12.80
CA LYS A 250 28.84 46.46 -13.12
C LYS A 250 30.04 46.95 -12.30
N ALA A 251 31.18 47.00 -12.97
CA ALA A 251 32.44 47.52 -12.44
C ALA A 251 32.39 49.05 -12.28
N SER A 252 31.63 49.57 -11.32
CA SER A 252 31.76 50.95 -10.81
C SER A 252 30.83 51.19 -9.63
N GLU A 253 31.11 50.60 -8.48
CA GLU A 253 30.68 51.17 -7.18
C GLU A 253 31.75 50.79 -6.15
N VAL A 254 32.85 51.54 -6.24
CA VAL A 254 33.91 51.57 -5.25
C VAL A 254 33.33 52.23 -3.99
N LEU A 255 33.38 51.49 -2.89
CA LEU A 255 33.42 52.00 -1.52
C LEU A 255 32.08 52.39 -0.83
N GLU A 256 31.04 51.56 -0.86
CA GLU A 256 30.04 51.56 0.23
C GLU A 256 29.31 50.21 0.34
N ASN A 257 29.22 49.68 1.57
CA ASN A 257 28.47 48.49 2.02
C ASN A 257 29.09 47.08 1.83
N LEU A 258 30.31 46.89 2.36
CA LEU A 258 30.99 45.57 2.50
C LEU A 258 30.21 44.50 3.31
N THR A 259 29.11 44.85 3.99
CA THR A 259 28.37 43.96 4.90
C THR A 259 26.94 43.64 4.47
N GLN A 260 26.41 44.25 3.40
CA GLN A 260 25.00 44.09 2.96
C GLN A 260 24.80 43.55 1.53
N GLY A 261 25.86 43.19 0.81
CA GLY A 261 25.74 42.58 -0.52
C GLY A 261 24.99 41.22 -0.46
N LYS A 262 24.12 40.95 -1.44
CA LYS A 262 23.32 39.71 -1.56
C LYS A 262 24.19 38.44 -1.68
N MET A 263 25.40 38.57 -2.22
CA MET A 263 26.34 37.48 -2.54
C MET A 263 27.58 37.47 -1.60
N CYS A 264 27.37 37.66 -0.31
CA CYS A 264 28.42 37.66 0.70
C CYS A 264 28.01 36.80 1.91
N LEU A 265 28.89 35.94 2.40
CA LEU A 265 28.64 35.14 3.61
C LEU A 265 29.31 35.82 4.79
N VAL A 266 28.51 36.19 5.80
CA VAL A 266 29.01 36.81 7.02
C VAL A 266 29.29 35.71 8.05
N PRO A 267 30.46 35.72 8.71
CA PRO A 267 30.83 34.74 9.73
C PRO A 267 29.74 34.51 10.78
N GLY A 268 29.45 33.24 11.06
CA GLY A 268 28.51 32.82 12.11
C GLY A 268 27.03 33.08 11.81
N ARG A 269 26.68 33.79 10.73
CA ARG A 269 25.29 34.05 10.32
C ARG A 269 24.84 33.08 9.24
N THR A 270 23.67 32.48 9.44
CA THR A 270 23.01 31.66 8.41
C THR A 270 22.33 32.57 7.39
N ARG A 271 22.68 32.45 6.12
CA ARG A 271 21.96 33.09 5.01
C ARG A 271 21.00 32.12 4.35
N LYS A 272 19.83 32.63 4.00
CA LYS A 272 18.73 31.91 3.36
C LYS A 272 18.52 32.43 1.94
N PHE A 273 18.53 31.53 0.96
CA PHE A 273 18.21 31.82 -0.44
C PHE A 273 16.94 31.07 -0.82
N LEU A 274 15.88 31.81 -1.16
CA LEU A 274 14.61 31.25 -1.60
C LEU A 274 14.65 31.07 -3.12
N PHE A 275 14.36 29.85 -3.56
CA PHE A 275 14.14 29.51 -4.96
C PHE A 275 12.70 29.06 -5.17
N LYS A 276 12.18 29.35 -6.35
CA LYS A 276 10.84 28.95 -6.76
C LYS A 276 10.82 28.58 -8.24
N PHE A 277 10.06 27.55 -8.58
CA PHE A 277 9.77 27.20 -9.96
C PHE A 277 8.39 26.55 -10.06
N VAL A 278 7.86 26.51 -11.28
CA VAL A 278 6.55 25.92 -11.58
C VAL A 278 6.77 24.52 -12.16
N ALA A 279 6.16 23.51 -11.54
CA ALA A 279 6.27 22.12 -11.98
C ALA A 279 5.47 21.86 -13.27
N LYS A 280 5.97 20.97 -14.12
CA LYS A 280 5.26 20.56 -15.33
C LYS A 280 4.22 19.47 -15.03
N THR A 281 3.18 19.39 -15.86
CA THR A 281 2.12 18.38 -15.74
C THR A 281 2.59 16.96 -15.99
N GLU A 282 3.62 16.79 -16.80
CA GLU A 282 4.28 15.50 -17.05
C GLU A 282 5.02 14.94 -15.82
N ASP A 283 5.29 15.78 -14.82
CA ASP A 283 5.99 15.38 -13.59
C ASP A 283 5.04 15.01 -12.44
N VAL A 284 3.73 15.09 -12.65
CA VAL A 284 2.75 14.60 -11.68
C VAL A 284 2.97 13.10 -11.41
N GLY A 285 3.15 12.75 -10.14
CA GLY A 285 3.49 11.40 -9.68
C GLY A 285 4.99 11.10 -9.65
N LYS A 286 5.85 12.01 -10.15
CA LYS A 286 7.31 11.87 -10.09
C LYS A 286 7.90 12.59 -8.87
N LYS A 287 9.09 12.16 -8.49
CA LYS A 287 9.91 12.75 -7.44
C LYS A 287 10.93 13.72 -8.04
N ILE A 288 10.93 14.96 -7.57
CA ILE A 288 11.99 15.93 -7.89
C ILE A 288 13.02 15.87 -6.78
N GLU A 289 14.28 15.65 -7.15
CA GLU A 289 15.40 15.52 -6.22
C GLU A 289 16.50 16.51 -6.59
N ILE A 290 17.07 17.17 -5.58
CA ILE A 290 18.29 17.96 -5.73
C ILE A 290 19.44 16.99 -5.91
N THR A 291 20.14 17.07 -7.04
CA THR A 291 21.30 16.24 -7.36
C THR A 291 22.59 16.89 -6.88
N SER A 292 22.72 18.21 -7.01
CA SER A 292 23.83 18.96 -6.44
C SER A 292 23.50 20.41 -6.14
N VAL A 293 24.27 21.01 -5.23
CA VAL A 293 24.32 22.45 -4.99
C VAL A 293 25.74 22.92 -5.26
N ASP A 294 25.89 23.97 -6.06
CA ASP A 294 27.19 24.52 -6.48
C ASP A 294 27.33 25.97 -6.01
N LEU A 295 28.36 26.24 -5.21
CA LEU A 295 28.73 27.60 -4.80
C LEU A 295 30.07 27.97 -5.45
N VAL A 296 30.08 29.03 -6.24
CA VAL A 296 31.27 29.50 -6.95
C VAL A 296 31.91 30.65 -6.19
N LEU A 297 33.15 30.46 -5.75
CA LEU A 297 34.01 31.48 -5.13
C LEU A 297 34.96 32.04 -6.18
N GLY A 298 35.28 33.34 -6.08
CA GLY A 298 36.13 34.03 -7.06
C GLY A 298 35.35 34.58 -8.26
N ASN A 299 36.07 35.12 -9.25
CA ASN A 299 35.50 35.80 -10.42
C ASN A 299 36.11 35.26 -11.72
N GLU A 300 35.47 35.58 -12.86
CA GLU A 300 35.93 35.15 -14.19
C GLU A 300 37.29 35.75 -14.58
N ALA A 301 37.65 36.92 -14.02
CA ALA A 301 38.95 37.57 -14.21
C ALA A 301 40.10 36.88 -13.43
N GLY A 302 39.76 36.13 -12.38
CA GLY A 302 40.67 35.41 -11.51
C GLY A 302 40.49 33.89 -11.64
N ARG A 303 40.66 33.18 -10.53
CA ARG A 303 40.34 31.75 -10.40
C ARG A 303 38.96 31.58 -9.77
N CYS A 304 38.18 30.68 -10.34
CA CYS A 304 36.87 30.26 -9.86
C CYS A 304 36.98 28.90 -9.16
N VAL A 305 36.53 28.82 -7.92
CA VAL A 305 36.46 27.57 -7.16
C VAL A 305 35.00 27.20 -6.96
N VAL A 306 34.60 26.04 -7.48
CA VAL A 306 33.24 25.52 -7.35
C VAL A 306 33.21 24.52 -6.20
N LEU A 307 32.53 24.87 -5.12
CA LEU A 307 32.18 23.95 -4.04
C LEU A 307 30.93 23.20 -4.45
N ASN A 308 31.08 21.90 -4.71
CA ASN A 308 30.00 21.02 -5.13
C ASN A 308 29.57 20.14 -3.95
N TRP A 309 28.35 20.36 -3.46
CA TRP A 309 27.68 19.44 -2.54
C TRP A 309 26.79 18.49 -3.33
N GLN A 310 26.94 17.19 -3.09
CA GLN A 310 26.02 16.19 -3.65
C GLN A 310 24.72 16.15 -2.84
N GLY A 311 23.59 16.06 -3.52
CA GLY A 311 22.26 16.04 -2.90
C GLY A 311 21.85 17.36 -2.25
N GLY A 312 21.11 17.29 -1.15
CA GLY A 312 20.61 18.45 -0.40
C GLY A 312 21.63 19.12 0.52
N GLY A 313 22.93 18.93 0.31
CA GLY A 313 23.99 19.46 1.16
C GLY A 313 24.55 18.45 2.17
N GLY A 314 25.51 18.94 2.97
CA GLY A 314 26.27 18.14 3.93
C GLY A 314 27.70 17.86 3.48
N ASP A 315 28.59 17.75 4.47
CA ASP A 315 30.02 17.49 4.35
C ASP A 315 30.43 16.24 5.14
N ALA A 316 31.73 15.92 5.18
CA ALA A 316 32.25 14.74 5.88
C ALA A 316 31.87 14.65 7.37
N ALA A 317 31.58 15.77 8.05
CA ALA A 317 31.21 15.80 9.47
C ALA A 317 29.68 15.81 9.70
N SER A 318 28.90 16.18 8.68
CA SER A 318 27.47 16.50 8.82
C SER A 318 26.61 15.34 9.33
N ALA A 319 26.92 14.09 8.97
CA ALA A 319 26.15 12.92 9.41
C ALA A 319 26.29 12.67 10.93
N GLN A 320 27.51 12.80 11.45
CA GLN A 320 27.79 12.62 12.87
C GLN A 320 27.24 13.80 13.70
N GLU A 321 27.34 15.02 13.18
CA GLU A 321 26.76 16.21 13.80
C GLU A 321 25.23 16.11 13.89
N ALA A 322 24.55 15.62 12.85
CA ALA A 322 23.10 15.38 12.88
C ALA A 322 22.69 14.34 13.95
N LEU A 323 23.48 13.27 14.11
CA LEU A 323 23.28 12.26 15.17
C LEU A 323 23.50 12.84 16.57
N GLN A 324 24.47 13.72 16.74
CA GLN A 324 24.72 14.40 18.02
C GLN A 324 23.62 15.41 18.35
N ALA A 325 23.20 16.21 17.36
CA ALA A 325 22.15 17.20 17.51
C ALA A 325 20.82 16.56 17.93
N SER A 326 20.43 15.44 17.30
CA SER A 326 19.20 14.69 17.63
C SER A 326 19.21 14.09 19.05
N ARG A 327 20.38 13.77 19.59
CA ARG A 327 20.54 13.24 20.96
C ARG A 327 20.68 14.34 22.03
N SER A 328 20.86 15.59 21.64
CA SER A 328 21.09 16.69 22.56
C SER A 328 19.77 17.33 23.03
N PHE A 329 19.48 17.27 24.33
CA PHE A 329 18.38 18.00 24.97
C PHE A 329 18.75 19.46 25.31
N ARG A 330 19.68 20.08 24.58
CA ARG A 330 20.12 21.45 24.87
C ARG A 330 18.96 22.43 24.65
N ARG A 331 18.65 23.24 25.67
CA ARG A 331 17.70 24.36 25.56
C ARG A 331 18.20 25.30 24.46
N ARG A 332 17.38 25.45 23.42
CA ARG A 332 17.69 26.30 22.27
C ARG A 332 17.70 27.78 22.70
N PRO A 333 18.69 28.58 22.29
CA PRO A 333 18.67 30.02 22.55
C PRO A 333 17.44 30.66 21.92
N LYS A 334 16.81 31.61 22.61
CA LYS A 334 15.77 32.48 22.01
C LYS A 334 16.47 33.47 21.08
N LEU A 335 16.57 33.15 19.80
CA LEU A 335 17.04 34.06 18.75
C LEU A 335 15.91 35.04 18.35
N PRO A 336 16.24 36.23 17.85
CA PRO A 336 15.25 37.13 17.24
C PRO A 336 14.55 36.44 16.06
N ALA A 337 13.29 36.80 15.80
CA ALA A 337 12.40 36.12 14.83
C ALA A 337 12.95 36.04 13.39
N SER A 338 13.96 36.84 13.03
CA SER A 338 14.59 36.85 11.71
C SER A 338 15.74 35.85 11.55
N GLU A 339 16.29 35.29 12.63
CA GLU A 339 17.48 34.43 12.55
C GLU A 339 17.13 32.96 12.76
N VAL A 340 17.44 32.13 11.76
CA VAL A 340 17.20 30.69 11.79
C VAL A 340 18.40 29.98 12.40
N HIS A 341 18.17 29.24 13.49
CA HIS A 341 19.21 28.43 14.12
C HIS A 341 19.63 27.27 13.20
N TRP A 342 20.93 27.15 12.92
CA TRP A 342 21.46 26.13 11.99
C TRP A 342 21.00 24.69 12.31
N ASP A 343 21.00 24.33 13.59
CA ASP A 343 20.62 22.98 14.05
C ASP A 343 19.11 22.70 13.97
N SER A 344 18.28 23.73 13.80
CA SER A 344 16.83 23.56 13.60
C SER A 344 16.48 23.25 12.14
N ILE A 345 17.44 23.46 11.23
CA ILE A 345 17.25 23.25 9.80
C ILE A 345 17.52 21.78 9.49
N SER A 346 16.44 21.09 9.09
CA SER A 346 16.49 19.74 8.53
C SER A 346 16.73 19.80 7.02
N THR A 347 17.63 18.96 6.51
CA THR A 347 17.79 18.78 5.07
C THR A 347 16.58 18.05 4.50
N GLN A 348 15.98 18.60 3.44
CA GLN A 348 14.93 17.96 2.67
C GLN A 348 15.24 18.17 1.19
N ALA A 349 15.96 17.19 0.63
CA ALA A 349 16.53 17.25 -0.72
C ALA A 349 15.57 16.82 -1.83
N SER A 350 14.35 16.41 -1.48
CA SER A 350 13.38 15.92 -2.46
C SER A 350 11.94 16.27 -2.12
N THR A 351 11.10 16.30 -3.15
CA THR A 351 9.66 16.52 -3.05
C THR A 351 8.92 15.73 -4.14
N MET A 352 7.67 15.37 -3.89
CA MET A 352 6.78 14.78 -4.89
C MET A 352 5.92 15.85 -5.55
N ILE A 353 5.64 15.71 -6.85
CA ILE A 353 4.61 16.51 -7.51
C ILE A 353 3.33 15.69 -7.56
N ILE A 354 2.24 16.24 -7.06
CA ILE A 354 0.93 15.58 -7.02
C ILE A 354 -0.09 16.34 -7.87
N SER A 355 -1.14 15.64 -8.29
CA SER A 355 -2.21 16.27 -9.07
C SER A 355 -2.86 17.39 -8.26
N ARG A 356 -3.40 18.37 -8.97
CA ARG A 356 -4.15 19.48 -8.40
C ARG A 356 -5.35 18.95 -7.61
N VAL A 357 -5.68 19.60 -6.50
CA VAL A 357 -6.87 19.27 -5.74
C VAL A 357 -8.11 19.56 -6.60
N PRO A 358 -8.95 18.56 -6.90
CA PRO A 358 -10.13 18.78 -7.72
C PRO A 358 -11.18 19.59 -6.94
N ASN A 359 -11.81 20.57 -7.57
CA ASN A 359 -12.94 21.31 -7.00
C ASN A 359 -14.24 21.04 -7.77
N ILE A 360 -14.60 19.75 -7.84
CA ILE A 360 -15.87 19.27 -8.41
C ILE A 360 -16.54 18.40 -7.35
N SER A 361 -17.84 18.54 -7.20
CA SER A 361 -18.65 17.66 -6.35
C SER A 361 -19.34 16.60 -7.21
N VAL A 362 -19.23 15.35 -6.78
CA VAL A 362 -19.94 14.20 -7.38
C VAL A 362 -20.95 13.71 -6.36
N HIS A 363 -22.23 13.66 -6.75
CA HIS A 363 -23.32 13.17 -5.92
C HIS A 363 -24.00 11.99 -6.59
N LEU A 364 -24.28 10.95 -5.81
CA LEU A 364 -24.89 9.71 -6.27
C LEU A 364 -26.31 9.62 -5.71
N ARG A 365 -27.30 9.54 -6.60
CA ARG A 365 -28.71 9.31 -6.22
C ARG A 365 -29.14 7.93 -6.71
N HIS A 366 -29.58 7.09 -5.78
CA HIS A 366 -30.03 5.73 -6.03
C HIS A 366 -30.88 5.25 -4.86
N ASP A 367 -31.64 4.18 -5.07
CA ASP A 367 -32.60 3.66 -4.10
C ASP A 367 -32.34 2.18 -3.80
N PRO A 368 -31.58 1.83 -2.75
CA PRO A 368 -31.25 0.43 -2.43
C PRO A 368 -32.44 -0.31 -1.77
N PRO A 369 -32.47 -1.65 -1.80
CA PRO A 369 -31.50 -2.56 -2.43
C PRO A 369 -31.71 -2.74 -3.94
N ALA A 370 -30.69 -3.25 -4.63
CA ALA A 370 -30.83 -3.73 -6.00
C ALA A 370 -31.48 -5.12 -6.02
N LEU A 371 -32.39 -5.35 -6.97
CA LEU A 371 -33.01 -6.66 -7.16
C LEU A 371 -32.23 -7.48 -8.19
N THR A 372 -32.14 -8.78 -7.96
CA THR A 372 -31.38 -9.69 -8.83
C THR A 372 -31.97 -9.70 -10.24
N ASN A 373 -31.12 -9.57 -11.25
CA ASN A 373 -31.44 -9.47 -12.68
C ASN A 373 -32.24 -8.23 -13.13
N GLU A 374 -32.57 -7.31 -12.23
CA GLU A 374 -33.22 -6.05 -12.60
C GLU A 374 -32.23 -4.95 -12.98
N MET A 375 -32.73 -3.97 -13.74
CA MET A 375 -31.97 -2.78 -14.13
C MET A 375 -32.00 -1.75 -13.01
N TYR A 376 -30.99 -1.78 -12.15
CA TYR A 376 -30.84 -0.84 -11.05
C TYR A 376 -30.36 0.54 -11.55
N CYS A 377 -31.08 1.59 -11.19
CA CYS A 377 -30.82 2.96 -11.63
C CYS A 377 -29.87 3.68 -10.66
N LEU A 378 -28.74 4.18 -11.18
CA LEU A 378 -27.79 5.03 -10.47
C LEU A 378 -27.63 6.35 -11.23
N VAL A 379 -28.08 7.44 -10.62
CA VAL A 379 -27.96 8.79 -11.18
C VAL A 379 -26.72 9.47 -10.60
N VAL A 380 -25.78 9.82 -11.49
CA VAL A 380 -24.55 10.53 -11.14
C VAL A 380 -24.72 12.01 -11.48
N THR A 381 -24.63 12.87 -10.48
CA THR A 381 -24.64 14.33 -10.65
C THR A 381 -23.23 14.88 -10.44
N VAL A 382 -22.68 15.53 -11.46
CA VAL A 382 -21.35 16.16 -11.43
C VAL A 382 -21.53 17.67 -11.48
N LYS A 383 -21.10 18.38 -10.45
CA LYS A 383 -21.19 19.86 -10.37
C LYS A 383 -19.80 20.48 -10.26
N SER A 384 -19.51 21.41 -11.16
CA SER A 384 -18.25 22.17 -11.15
C SER A 384 -18.31 23.30 -10.14
N ASN A 385 -17.40 23.30 -9.15
CA ASN A 385 -17.16 24.42 -8.25
C ASN A 385 -15.87 25.18 -8.61
N GLU A 386 -15.30 24.88 -9.79
CA GLU A 386 -14.11 25.54 -10.32
C GLU A 386 -14.40 26.97 -10.76
N LYS A 387 -13.37 27.82 -10.74
CA LYS A 387 -13.48 29.22 -11.20
C LYS A 387 -13.36 29.35 -12.72
N THR A 388 -12.67 28.42 -13.36
CA THR A 388 -12.44 28.38 -14.82
C THR A 388 -13.25 27.24 -15.45
N PRO A 389 -13.60 27.35 -16.74
CA PRO A 389 -14.33 26.28 -17.42
C PRO A 389 -13.48 25.01 -17.49
N VAL A 390 -14.12 23.91 -17.13
CA VAL A 390 -13.54 22.58 -17.13
C VAL A 390 -13.83 21.91 -18.47
N ARG A 391 -12.81 21.27 -19.06
CA ARG A 391 -12.89 20.63 -20.38
C ARG A 391 -12.73 19.12 -20.30
N ASP A 392 -13.23 18.42 -21.31
CA ASP A 392 -13.06 16.97 -21.50
C ASP A 392 -13.46 16.17 -20.25
N VAL A 393 -14.64 16.47 -19.69
CA VAL A 393 -15.14 15.76 -18.50
C VAL A 393 -15.54 14.35 -18.92
N LYS A 394 -14.88 13.36 -18.31
CA LYS A 394 -15.06 11.94 -18.56
C LYS A 394 -15.47 11.22 -17.29
N LEU A 395 -16.50 10.40 -17.41
CA LEU A 395 -17.05 9.58 -16.35
C LEU A 395 -16.69 8.10 -16.56
N THR A 396 -16.14 7.48 -15.53
CA THR A 396 -15.93 6.03 -15.45
C THR A 396 -16.75 5.52 -14.29
N ALA A 397 -17.69 4.61 -14.53
CA ALA A 397 -18.62 4.18 -13.51
C ALA A 397 -19.08 2.73 -13.68
N GLY A 398 -19.17 2.01 -12.56
CA GLY A 398 -19.50 0.58 -12.52
C GLY A 398 -18.87 -0.12 -11.32
N LEU A 399 -18.72 -1.44 -11.41
CA LEU A 399 -18.15 -2.26 -10.34
C LEU A 399 -16.69 -1.86 -10.09
N LYS A 400 -16.34 -1.58 -8.83
CA LYS A 400 -14.98 -1.22 -8.45
C LYS A 400 -14.01 -2.38 -8.78
N PRO A 401 -12.92 -2.13 -9.53
CA PRO A 401 -11.93 -3.15 -9.83
C PRO A 401 -11.30 -3.76 -8.56
N GLY A 402 -10.94 -5.05 -8.63
CA GLY A 402 -10.31 -5.78 -7.52
C GLY A 402 -11.29 -6.48 -6.56
N GLN A 403 -12.58 -6.55 -6.90
CA GLN A 403 -13.57 -7.38 -6.20
C GLN A 403 -13.57 -8.82 -6.73
N ASP A 404 -14.41 -9.68 -6.13
CA ASP A 404 -14.56 -11.09 -6.51
C ASP A 404 -14.83 -11.26 -8.02
N ALA A 405 -14.17 -12.23 -8.64
CA ALA A 405 -14.27 -12.49 -10.08
C ALA A 405 -15.69 -12.90 -10.50
N ASN A 406 -16.42 -13.62 -9.65
CA ASN A 406 -17.81 -14.02 -9.90
C ASN A 406 -18.73 -12.80 -9.90
N LEU A 407 -18.52 -11.85 -8.98
CA LEU A 407 -19.27 -10.60 -8.97
C LEU A 407 -19.02 -9.79 -10.25
N THR A 408 -17.79 -9.80 -10.76
CA THR A 408 -17.43 -9.10 -12.00
C THR A 408 -18.13 -9.71 -13.21
N GLN A 409 -18.15 -11.04 -13.34
CA GLN A 409 -18.85 -11.72 -14.43
C GLN A 409 -20.38 -11.57 -14.34
N LYS A 410 -20.92 -11.39 -13.14
CA LYS A 410 -22.36 -11.27 -12.89
C LYS A 410 -22.85 -9.84 -12.73
N THR A 411 -22.03 -8.83 -13.03
CA THR A 411 -22.43 -7.42 -12.98
C THR A 411 -22.25 -6.78 -14.34
N HIS A 412 -23.31 -6.16 -14.85
CA HIS A 412 -23.33 -5.57 -16.18
C HIS A 412 -23.80 -4.12 -16.07
N VAL A 413 -23.13 -3.21 -16.78
CA VAL A 413 -23.39 -1.77 -16.69
C VAL A 413 -23.65 -1.19 -18.08
N THR A 414 -24.68 -0.35 -18.21
CA THR A 414 -25.07 0.30 -19.46
C THR A 414 -25.57 1.73 -19.23
N LEU A 415 -25.61 2.51 -20.32
CA LEU A 415 -26.21 3.84 -20.35
C LEU A 415 -27.66 3.84 -20.84
N ARG A 416 -28.12 2.73 -21.44
CA ARG A 416 -29.49 2.58 -21.95
C ARG A 416 -30.30 1.70 -21.00
N GLY A 417 -31.37 2.25 -20.42
CA GLY A 417 -32.25 1.52 -19.51
C GLY A 417 -33.34 0.69 -20.20
N THR A 418 -33.51 0.82 -21.51
CA THR A 418 -34.59 0.19 -22.30
C THR A 418 -34.28 -1.23 -22.73
N GLU A 419 -33.01 -1.65 -22.73
CA GLU A 419 -32.57 -2.98 -23.15
C GLU A 419 -31.96 -3.71 -21.94
N LEU A 420 -32.36 -4.97 -21.71
CA LEU A 420 -31.73 -5.81 -20.68
C LEU A 420 -30.28 -6.11 -21.08
N CYS A 421 -29.34 -5.88 -20.16
CA CYS A 421 -27.94 -6.22 -20.40
C CYS A 421 -27.73 -7.74 -20.46
N ASP A 422 -27.11 -8.22 -21.54
CA ASP A 422 -26.59 -9.58 -21.64
C ASP A 422 -25.13 -9.68 -21.13
N GLU A 423 -24.52 -10.86 -21.25
CA GLU A 423 -23.13 -11.12 -20.80
C GLU A 423 -22.06 -10.41 -21.67
N SER A 424 -22.45 -9.66 -22.71
CA SER A 424 -21.52 -8.86 -23.52
C SER A 424 -21.20 -7.49 -22.90
N TYR A 425 -22.02 -7.03 -21.96
CA TYR A 425 -21.85 -5.73 -21.31
C TYR A 425 -20.76 -5.78 -20.21
N PRO A 426 -19.91 -4.75 -20.11
CA PRO A 426 -18.85 -4.74 -19.11
C PRO A 426 -19.40 -4.44 -17.70
N ALA A 427 -18.67 -4.88 -16.68
CA ALA A 427 -18.94 -4.52 -15.29
C ALA A 427 -18.55 -3.07 -14.95
N LEU A 428 -17.73 -2.43 -15.78
CA LEU A 428 -17.24 -1.05 -15.60
C LEU A 428 -17.22 -0.34 -16.96
N LEU A 429 -17.95 0.77 -17.07
CA LEU A 429 -17.88 1.65 -18.24
C LEU A 429 -16.79 2.69 -18.02
N THR A 430 -15.88 2.84 -18.99
CA THR A 430 -14.77 3.80 -18.93
C THR A 430 -14.96 4.94 -19.94
N ASP A 431 -14.45 6.11 -19.60
CA ASP A 431 -14.32 7.26 -20.53
C ASP A 431 -15.64 7.74 -21.17
N ILE A 432 -16.76 7.68 -20.43
CA ILE A 432 -18.05 8.21 -20.90
C ILE A 432 -17.94 9.74 -21.00
N PRO A 433 -18.08 10.34 -22.19
CA PRO A 433 -17.96 11.79 -22.35
C PRO A 433 -19.20 12.49 -21.78
N LEU A 434 -18.98 13.42 -20.85
CA LEU A 434 -20.01 14.33 -20.33
C LEU A 434 -19.97 15.71 -20.99
N GLY A 435 -18.85 16.07 -21.62
CA GLY A 435 -18.65 17.35 -22.29
C GLY A 435 -17.90 18.37 -21.42
N ASP A 436 -18.06 19.65 -21.72
CA ASP A 436 -17.42 20.75 -20.99
C ASP A 436 -18.37 21.33 -19.92
N LEU A 437 -17.83 21.76 -18.79
CA LEU A 437 -18.57 22.26 -17.63
C LEU A 437 -18.14 23.70 -17.29
N HIS A 438 -19.09 24.63 -17.30
CA HIS A 438 -18.85 25.99 -16.82
C HIS A 438 -18.90 26.07 -15.27
N PRO A 439 -18.27 27.09 -14.65
CA PRO A 439 -18.37 27.33 -13.21
C PRO A 439 -19.81 27.32 -12.70
N GLY A 440 -20.09 26.50 -11.67
CA GLY A 440 -21.41 26.36 -11.06
C GLY A 440 -22.40 25.47 -11.82
N GLN A 441 -22.09 25.07 -13.05
CA GLN A 441 -22.93 24.18 -13.85
C GLN A 441 -22.91 22.76 -13.29
N GLN A 442 -24.04 22.05 -13.43
CA GLN A 442 -24.16 20.64 -13.11
C GLN A 442 -24.57 19.82 -14.34
N LEU A 443 -24.08 18.60 -14.42
CA LEU A 443 -24.44 17.59 -15.41
C LEU A 443 -24.94 16.35 -14.68
N GLU A 444 -26.02 15.77 -15.18
CA GLU A 444 -26.56 14.51 -14.69
C GLU A 444 -26.37 13.43 -15.74
N LYS A 445 -25.92 12.26 -15.28
CA LYS A 445 -25.82 11.07 -16.12
C LYS A 445 -26.40 9.87 -15.39
N THR A 446 -27.37 9.23 -16.00
CA THR A 446 -27.97 8.00 -15.49
C THR A 446 -27.22 6.79 -16.02
N ILE A 447 -26.97 5.84 -15.13
CA ILE A 447 -26.33 4.57 -15.41
C ILE A 447 -27.25 3.48 -14.89
N TYR A 448 -27.38 2.40 -15.65
CA TYR A 448 -28.15 1.23 -15.25
C TYR A 448 -27.23 0.06 -15.01
N VAL A 449 -27.51 -0.69 -13.96
CA VAL A 449 -26.69 -1.79 -13.48
C VAL A 449 -27.55 -3.03 -13.31
N ARG A 450 -27.18 -4.14 -13.96
CA ARG A 450 -27.80 -5.46 -13.76
C ARG A 450 -26.89 -6.35 -12.92
N CYS A 451 -27.40 -6.80 -11.78
CA CYS A 451 -26.68 -7.71 -10.87
C CYS A 451 -27.29 -9.11 -10.93
N GLY A 452 -26.55 -10.10 -11.43
CA GLY A 452 -27.05 -11.47 -11.65
C GLY A 452 -26.97 -12.41 -10.44
N THR A 453 -26.34 -11.99 -9.34
CA THR A 453 -26.25 -12.78 -8.10
C THR A 453 -26.48 -11.89 -6.89
N VAL A 454 -26.98 -12.47 -5.80
CA VAL A 454 -27.10 -11.77 -4.52
C VAL A 454 -25.74 -11.45 -3.92
N GLY A 455 -25.68 -10.39 -3.13
CA GLY A 455 -24.48 -9.98 -2.40
C GLY A 455 -24.20 -8.48 -2.46
N SER A 456 -23.23 -8.06 -1.66
CA SER A 456 -22.78 -6.68 -1.57
C SER A 456 -21.73 -6.36 -2.63
N ARG A 457 -21.93 -5.27 -3.38
CA ARG A 457 -21.04 -4.81 -4.44
C ARG A 457 -20.64 -3.36 -4.20
N MET A 458 -19.35 -3.06 -4.28
CA MET A 458 -18.87 -1.67 -4.30
C MET A 458 -18.85 -1.15 -5.73
N PHE A 459 -19.58 -0.07 -5.98
CA PHE A 459 -19.56 0.67 -7.23
C PHE A 459 -18.63 1.87 -7.11
N LEU A 460 -17.78 2.05 -8.12
CA LEU A 460 -16.88 3.18 -8.28
C LEU A 460 -17.50 4.15 -9.27
N VAL A 461 -17.47 5.43 -8.93
CA VAL A 461 -17.78 6.55 -9.83
C VAL A 461 -16.58 7.48 -9.83
N TYR A 462 -15.86 7.49 -10.95
CA TYR A 462 -14.63 8.25 -11.17
C TYR A 462 -14.88 9.29 -12.25
N VAL A 463 -14.64 10.56 -11.93
CA VAL A 463 -14.73 11.68 -12.86
C VAL A 463 -13.36 12.25 -13.09
N SER A 464 -12.91 12.32 -14.35
CA SER A 464 -11.67 12.99 -14.74
C SER A 464 -11.94 14.15 -15.67
N TYR A 465 -11.10 15.18 -15.61
CA TYR A 465 -11.26 16.38 -16.40
C TYR A 465 -9.95 17.15 -16.58
N LEU A 466 -9.94 18.06 -17.54
CA LEU A 466 -8.85 18.98 -17.82
C LEU A 466 -9.23 20.40 -17.42
N ILE A 467 -8.30 21.12 -16.79
CA ILE A 467 -8.49 22.51 -16.41
C ILE A 467 -7.25 23.33 -16.74
N ASN A 468 -7.44 24.47 -17.37
CA ASN A 468 -6.37 25.42 -17.64
C ASN A 468 -6.24 26.37 -16.44
N THR A 469 -5.04 26.47 -15.89
CA THR A 469 -4.71 27.40 -14.81
C THR A 469 -3.46 28.19 -15.17
N THR A 470 -3.38 29.43 -14.68
CA THR A 470 -2.22 30.30 -14.88
C THR A 470 -1.49 30.48 -13.55
N ILE A 471 -0.21 30.10 -13.51
CA ILE A 471 0.62 30.18 -12.30
C ILE A 471 1.90 30.91 -12.68
N GLU A 472 2.12 32.06 -12.04
CA GLU A 472 3.28 32.93 -12.32
C GLU A 472 3.50 33.16 -13.82
N ASP A 473 2.43 33.56 -14.52
CA ASP A 473 2.39 33.86 -15.97
C ASP A 473 2.64 32.67 -16.91
N LYS A 474 2.68 31.44 -16.39
CA LYS A 474 2.71 30.20 -17.19
C LYS A 474 1.35 29.53 -17.21
N GLU A 475 0.85 29.25 -18.41
CA GLU A 475 -0.36 28.44 -18.59
C GLU A 475 -0.04 26.95 -18.45
N ILE A 476 -0.83 26.26 -17.63
CA ILE A 476 -0.68 24.82 -17.38
C ILE A 476 -2.04 24.15 -17.52
N VAL A 477 -2.05 23.03 -18.24
CA VAL A 477 -3.24 22.18 -18.40
C VAL A 477 -3.18 21.04 -17.38
N CYS A 478 -3.93 21.16 -16.28
CA CYS A 478 -3.95 20.18 -15.22
C CYS A 478 -4.98 19.08 -15.49
N LYS A 479 -4.55 17.81 -15.40
CA LYS A 479 -5.47 16.66 -15.37
C LYS A 479 -5.85 16.36 -13.93
N CYS A 480 -7.11 16.59 -13.61
CA CYS A 480 -7.69 16.38 -12.28
C CYS A 480 -8.64 15.19 -12.32
N HIS A 481 -8.88 14.57 -11.17
CA HIS A 481 -9.86 13.52 -11.03
C HIS A 481 -10.48 13.52 -9.63
N LYS A 482 -11.71 13.03 -9.53
CA LYS A 482 -12.45 12.87 -8.29
C LYS A 482 -13.21 11.55 -8.35
N ASP A 483 -13.01 10.70 -7.36
CA ASP A 483 -13.75 9.46 -7.18
C ASP A 483 -14.71 9.53 -5.99
N GLU A 484 -15.81 8.79 -6.13
CA GLU A 484 -16.79 8.47 -5.10
C GLU A 484 -17.14 6.99 -5.22
N THR A 485 -17.37 6.32 -4.09
CA THR A 485 -17.74 4.90 -4.08
C THR A 485 -18.99 4.67 -3.27
N VAL A 486 -19.84 3.77 -3.72
CA VAL A 486 -21.06 3.40 -3.01
C VAL A 486 -21.23 1.88 -2.96
N THR A 487 -21.67 1.37 -1.81
CA THR A 487 -21.96 -0.06 -1.64
C THR A 487 -23.44 -0.30 -1.88
N ILE A 488 -23.75 -1.20 -2.81
CA ILE A 488 -25.12 -1.58 -3.16
C ILE A 488 -25.30 -3.06 -2.83
N GLU A 489 -26.32 -3.36 -2.04
CA GLU A 489 -26.72 -4.73 -1.71
C GLU A 489 -27.70 -5.26 -2.77
N THR A 490 -27.41 -6.43 -3.32
CA THR A 490 -28.31 -7.13 -4.25
C THR A 490 -29.03 -8.26 -3.54
N VAL A 491 -30.37 -8.25 -3.59
CA VAL A 491 -31.25 -9.24 -2.95
C VAL A 491 -32.13 -9.96 -3.96
N PHE A 492 -32.71 -11.09 -3.56
CA PHE A 492 -33.76 -11.73 -4.35
C PHE A 492 -35.07 -10.93 -4.23
N PRO A 493 -35.86 -10.78 -5.31
CA PRO A 493 -37.13 -10.03 -5.27
C PRO A 493 -38.23 -10.71 -4.47
N PHE A 494 -38.14 -12.04 -4.32
CA PHE A 494 -39.11 -12.86 -3.61
C PHE A 494 -38.41 -13.79 -2.62
N ASP A 495 -39.00 -13.96 -1.45
CA ASP A 495 -38.74 -15.06 -0.53
C ASP A 495 -39.89 -16.06 -0.65
N VAL A 496 -39.57 -17.33 -0.86
CA VAL A 496 -40.54 -18.35 -1.24
C VAL A 496 -40.43 -19.56 -0.33
N ALA A 497 -41.48 -19.78 0.45
CA ALA A 497 -41.57 -20.90 1.37
C ALA A 497 -42.54 -21.95 0.80
N VAL A 498 -42.06 -23.18 0.70
CA VAL A 498 -42.84 -24.31 0.16
C VAL A 498 -43.08 -25.34 1.26
N LYS A 499 -44.33 -25.78 1.40
CA LYS A 499 -44.77 -26.76 2.40
C LYS A 499 -45.55 -27.89 1.72
N PHE A 500 -45.28 -29.13 2.15
CA PHE A 500 -46.06 -30.29 1.76
C PHE A 500 -47.10 -30.58 2.84
N VAL A 501 -48.37 -30.62 2.46
CA VAL A 501 -49.46 -30.92 3.40
C VAL A 501 -50.38 -32.01 2.86
N SER A 502 -51.00 -32.76 3.76
CA SER A 502 -51.99 -33.77 3.39
C SER A 502 -53.26 -33.12 2.85
N THR A 503 -54.17 -33.91 2.28
CA THR A 503 -55.52 -33.46 1.93
C THR A 503 -56.35 -32.99 3.13
N LYS A 504 -55.85 -33.22 4.36
CA LYS A 504 -56.40 -32.70 5.62
C LYS A 504 -55.64 -31.50 6.18
N PHE A 505 -54.75 -30.89 5.39
CA PHE A 505 -53.88 -29.77 5.78
C PHE A 505 -52.89 -30.08 6.93
N GLU A 506 -52.54 -31.35 7.12
CA GLU A 506 -51.50 -31.76 8.07
C GLU A 506 -50.12 -31.73 7.41
N HIS A 507 -49.10 -31.24 8.11
CA HIS A 507 -47.73 -31.19 7.57
C HIS A 507 -47.17 -32.58 7.25
N LEU A 508 -46.53 -32.71 6.08
CA LEU A 508 -45.90 -33.95 5.61
C LEU A 508 -44.39 -33.78 5.48
N GLU A 509 -43.62 -34.56 6.23
CA GLU A 509 -42.17 -34.69 6.03
C GLU A 509 -41.82 -35.64 4.87
N ARG A 510 -42.73 -36.56 4.55
CA ARG A 510 -42.59 -37.59 3.50
C ARG A 510 -43.89 -37.71 2.73
N VAL A 511 -43.78 -38.01 1.45
CA VAL A 511 -44.92 -38.28 0.58
C VAL A 511 -44.86 -39.73 0.13
N TYR A 512 -46.03 -40.32 -0.11
CA TYR A 512 -46.14 -41.71 -0.53
C TYR A 512 -46.56 -41.77 -1.99
N ALA A 513 -45.97 -42.69 -2.75
CA ALA A 513 -46.40 -42.96 -4.12
C ALA A 513 -47.90 -43.27 -4.16
N ASP A 514 -48.58 -42.73 -5.18
CA ASP A 514 -50.02 -42.88 -5.42
C ASP A 514 -50.96 -42.27 -4.34
N ILE A 515 -50.44 -41.57 -3.32
CA ILE A 515 -51.27 -40.82 -2.37
C ILE A 515 -51.25 -39.32 -2.74
N PRO A 516 -52.41 -38.67 -2.96
CA PRO A 516 -52.47 -37.24 -3.24
C PRO A 516 -52.06 -36.42 -2.00
N PHE A 517 -51.33 -35.34 -2.24
CA PHE A 517 -50.94 -34.33 -1.26
C PHE A 517 -51.04 -32.93 -1.90
N LEU A 518 -51.03 -31.89 -1.08
CA LEU A 518 -51.06 -30.49 -1.51
C LEU A 518 -49.67 -29.87 -1.39
N LEU A 519 -49.28 -29.12 -2.41
CA LEU A 519 -48.11 -28.26 -2.41
C LEU A 519 -48.56 -26.83 -2.10
N MET A 520 -48.19 -26.31 -0.93
CA MET A 520 -48.46 -24.92 -0.56
C MET A 520 -47.22 -24.07 -0.77
N THR A 521 -47.35 -22.99 -1.53
CA THR A 521 -46.26 -22.04 -1.83
C THR A 521 -46.64 -20.66 -1.29
N ASP A 522 -45.92 -20.19 -0.29
CA ASP A 522 -46.05 -18.84 0.27
C ASP A 522 -45.03 -17.92 -0.43
N LEU A 523 -45.50 -16.89 -1.13
CA LEU A 523 -44.66 -15.88 -1.79
C LEU A 523 -44.65 -14.60 -0.95
N LEU A 524 -43.47 -14.20 -0.47
CA LEU A 524 -43.24 -12.93 0.21
C LEU A 524 -42.42 -12.02 -0.69
N SER A 525 -42.90 -10.81 -0.94
CA SER A 525 -42.12 -9.82 -1.70
C SER A 525 -41.06 -9.20 -0.78
N ALA A 526 -39.80 -9.30 -1.19
CA ALA A 526 -38.68 -8.61 -0.56
C ALA A 526 -38.35 -7.28 -1.28
N SER A 527 -39.10 -6.95 -2.34
CA SER A 527 -38.95 -5.71 -3.08
C SER A 527 -39.49 -4.50 -2.30
N PRO A 528 -38.77 -3.38 -2.23
CA PRO A 528 -39.31 -2.12 -1.71
C PRO A 528 -40.31 -1.47 -2.69
N TRP A 529 -40.38 -1.96 -3.93
CA TRP A 529 -41.24 -1.46 -5.01
C TRP A 529 -42.39 -2.41 -5.31
N ALA A 530 -43.49 -1.88 -5.82
CA ALA A 530 -44.61 -2.70 -6.30
C ALA A 530 -44.19 -3.52 -7.53
N LEU A 531 -44.27 -4.84 -7.44
CA LEU A 531 -43.98 -5.77 -8.53
C LEU A 531 -45.30 -6.21 -9.21
N THR A 532 -45.31 -6.23 -10.54
CA THR A 532 -46.41 -6.80 -11.33
C THR A 532 -46.00 -8.16 -11.86
N ILE A 533 -46.65 -9.22 -11.38
CA ILE A 533 -46.37 -10.60 -11.81
C ILE A 533 -47.24 -10.87 -13.04
N ILE A 534 -46.60 -11.14 -14.19
CA ILE A 534 -47.28 -11.35 -15.48
C ILE A 534 -47.78 -12.80 -15.60
N SER A 535 -46.94 -13.76 -15.22
CA SER A 535 -47.26 -15.19 -15.26
C SER A 535 -46.46 -15.96 -14.21
N SER A 536 -46.94 -17.15 -13.85
CA SER A 536 -46.23 -18.09 -12.97
C SER A 536 -46.40 -19.50 -13.49
N GLU A 537 -45.32 -20.30 -13.51
CA GLU A 537 -45.35 -21.70 -13.94
C GLU A 537 -44.74 -22.60 -12.86
N LEU A 538 -45.39 -23.72 -12.57
CA LEU A 538 -44.88 -24.75 -11.67
C LEU A 538 -44.37 -25.95 -12.48
N GLN A 539 -43.05 -26.16 -12.45
CA GLN A 539 -42.41 -27.29 -13.13
C GLN A 539 -42.19 -28.45 -12.16
N LEU A 540 -42.99 -29.50 -12.30
CA LEU A 540 -42.88 -30.72 -11.50
C LEU A 540 -41.90 -31.71 -12.11
N ALA A 541 -41.27 -32.54 -11.27
CA ALA A 541 -40.43 -33.64 -11.72
C ALA A 541 -41.27 -34.70 -12.49
N PRO A 542 -40.68 -35.46 -13.43
CA PRO A 542 -41.42 -36.46 -14.23
C PRO A 542 -42.11 -37.56 -13.41
N SER A 543 -41.68 -37.78 -12.17
CA SER A 543 -42.28 -38.75 -11.24
C SER A 543 -43.51 -38.24 -10.49
N MET A 544 -43.91 -36.98 -10.71
CA MET A 544 -45.09 -36.36 -10.11
C MET A 544 -46.11 -36.04 -11.18
N THR A 545 -47.36 -36.37 -10.93
CA THR A 545 -48.48 -36.03 -11.80
C THR A 545 -49.41 -35.04 -11.08
N PRO A 546 -49.75 -33.90 -11.71
CA PRO A 546 -50.71 -32.98 -11.13
C PRO A 546 -52.10 -33.62 -11.18
N VAL A 547 -52.82 -33.54 -10.06
CA VAL A 547 -54.21 -33.99 -9.97
C VAL A 547 -55.16 -32.93 -10.54
N ASP A 548 -54.80 -31.65 -10.41
CA ASP A 548 -55.53 -30.49 -10.92
C ASP A 548 -54.87 -29.93 -12.20
N GLN A 549 -55.59 -29.09 -12.94
CA GLN A 549 -55.00 -28.31 -14.04
C GLN A 549 -54.04 -27.26 -13.47
N LEU A 550 -52.75 -27.38 -13.84
CA LEU A 550 -51.72 -26.40 -13.50
C LEU A 550 -51.87 -25.15 -14.39
N GLU A 551 -52.85 -24.31 -14.10
CA GLU A 551 -52.94 -22.97 -14.69
C GLU A 551 -52.18 -21.96 -13.81
N SER A 552 -51.59 -20.96 -14.44
CA SER A 552 -51.00 -19.82 -13.74
C SER A 552 -52.09 -19.14 -12.89
N GLN A 553 -51.88 -19.06 -11.57
CA GLN A 553 -52.84 -18.44 -10.65
C GLN A 553 -52.95 -16.91 -10.85
N VAL A 554 -52.08 -16.34 -11.69
CA VAL A 554 -51.95 -14.90 -11.98
C VAL A 554 -52.13 -14.59 -13.47
N ASP A 555 -52.53 -15.56 -14.30
CA ASP A 555 -52.78 -15.29 -15.72
C ASP A 555 -53.95 -14.31 -15.90
N LYS A 556 -53.66 -13.19 -16.59
CA LYS A 556 -54.55 -12.16 -17.22
C LYS A 556 -54.13 -10.70 -17.01
N THR A 557 -52.91 -10.39 -16.56
CA THR A 557 -52.41 -9.01 -16.62
C THR A 557 -51.73 -8.74 -17.96
N SER A 558 -52.32 -7.87 -18.79
CA SER A 558 -51.64 -7.36 -19.97
C SER A 558 -50.41 -6.56 -19.54
N ALA A 559 -49.22 -7.00 -19.98
CA ALA A 559 -48.02 -6.18 -19.87
C ALA A 559 -48.22 -4.89 -20.68
N MET A 560 -47.76 -3.75 -20.17
CA MET A 560 -47.56 -2.58 -21.03
C MET A 560 -46.50 -2.96 -22.07
N GLU A 561 -46.77 -2.73 -23.35
CA GLU A 561 -46.08 -3.36 -24.51
C GLU A 561 -44.56 -3.09 -24.65
N ASP A 562 -43.90 -2.38 -23.72
CA ASP A 562 -42.49 -1.97 -23.85
C ASP A 562 -41.60 -2.22 -22.61
N ILE A 563 -42.06 -2.98 -21.59
CA ILE A 563 -41.26 -3.20 -20.37
C ILE A 563 -40.56 -4.57 -20.41
N PRO A 564 -39.23 -4.64 -20.23
CA PRO A 564 -38.51 -5.90 -20.18
C PRO A 564 -38.98 -6.79 -19.01
N VAL A 565 -39.35 -8.03 -19.33
CA VAL A 565 -39.83 -9.01 -18.34
C VAL A 565 -38.65 -9.79 -17.76
N ILE A 566 -38.66 -10.01 -16.45
CA ILE A 566 -37.61 -10.74 -15.74
C ILE A 566 -38.21 -12.04 -15.20
N SER A 567 -37.52 -13.14 -15.45
CA SER A 567 -37.89 -14.47 -14.95
C SER A 567 -37.05 -14.82 -13.72
N THR A 568 -37.72 -15.20 -12.64
CA THR A 568 -37.08 -15.72 -11.42
C THR A 568 -37.43 -17.20 -11.30
N VAL A 569 -36.41 -18.06 -11.30
CA VAL A 569 -36.57 -19.51 -11.15
C VAL A 569 -36.20 -19.91 -9.73
N ILE A 570 -37.08 -20.63 -9.06
CA ILE A 570 -36.90 -21.05 -7.67
C ILE A 570 -36.97 -22.57 -7.64
N THR A 571 -35.92 -23.18 -7.11
CA THR A 571 -35.87 -24.63 -6.95
C THR A 571 -36.73 -25.05 -5.77
N LEU A 572 -37.70 -25.93 -6.03
CA LEU A 572 -38.54 -26.52 -4.98
C LEU A 572 -37.70 -27.40 -4.04
N PRO A 573 -38.06 -27.51 -2.76
CA PRO A 573 -37.37 -28.39 -1.82
C PRO A 573 -37.49 -29.86 -2.22
N HIS A 574 -36.47 -30.64 -1.88
CA HIS A 574 -36.51 -32.08 -2.04
C HIS A 574 -37.50 -32.71 -1.06
N VAL A 575 -38.34 -33.63 -1.56
CA VAL A 575 -39.25 -34.43 -0.74
C VAL A 575 -38.90 -35.91 -0.89
N ILE A 576 -38.92 -36.64 0.23
CA ILE A 576 -38.68 -38.08 0.22
C ILE A 576 -39.97 -38.77 -0.19
N VAL A 577 -39.90 -39.51 -1.31
CA VAL A 577 -41.01 -40.33 -1.83
C VAL A 577 -40.82 -41.77 -1.35
N GLU A 578 -41.79 -42.30 -0.61
CA GLU A 578 -41.81 -43.69 -0.14
C GLU A 578 -42.88 -44.50 -0.88
N ASN A 579 -42.57 -45.74 -1.24
CA ASN A 579 -43.57 -46.67 -1.75
C ASN A 579 -44.25 -47.38 -0.59
N ILE A 580 -45.58 -47.53 -0.65
CA ILE A 580 -46.33 -48.28 0.34
C ILE A 580 -46.05 -49.78 0.10
N PRO A 581 -45.40 -50.50 1.03
CA PRO A 581 -45.01 -51.89 0.81
C PRO A 581 -46.22 -52.85 0.77
N LEU A 582 -47.27 -52.53 1.51
CA LEU A 582 -48.48 -53.32 1.62
C LEU A 582 -49.71 -52.43 1.49
N HIS A 583 -50.52 -52.65 0.46
CA HIS A 583 -51.80 -52.00 0.28
C HIS A 583 -52.91 -52.83 0.95
N VAL A 584 -53.80 -52.18 1.71
CA VAL A 584 -54.84 -52.86 2.48
C VAL A 584 -56.19 -52.26 2.13
N ASN A 585 -57.09 -53.07 1.56
CA ASN A 585 -58.48 -52.68 1.33
C ASN A 585 -59.39 -53.43 2.31
N ALA A 586 -60.50 -52.82 2.72
CA ALA A 586 -61.49 -53.43 3.60
C ALA A 586 -62.86 -53.40 2.94
N ASP A 587 -63.40 -54.59 2.65
CA ASP A 587 -64.74 -54.77 2.15
C ASP A 587 -65.67 -55.06 3.33
N LEU A 588 -66.47 -54.05 3.69
CA LEU A 588 -67.47 -54.13 4.75
C LEU A 588 -68.84 -53.66 4.24
N PRO A 589 -69.95 -54.20 4.78
CA PRO A 589 -71.29 -53.70 4.51
C PRO A 589 -71.46 -52.22 4.88
N SER A 590 -72.42 -51.55 4.25
CA SER A 590 -72.70 -50.12 4.49
C SER A 590 -73.24 -49.82 5.91
N PHE A 591 -73.80 -50.82 6.59
CA PHE A 591 -74.21 -50.75 8.00
C PHE A 591 -74.24 -52.16 8.62
N GLY A 592 -74.10 -52.22 9.95
CA GLY A 592 -74.36 -53.43 10.74
C GLY A 592 -75.72 -53.40 11.43
N ARG A 593 -76.13 -54.51 12.04
CA ARG A 593 -77.30 -54.61 12.93
C ARG A 593 -76.91 -55.27 14.23
N VAL A 594 -77.46 -54.77 15.34
CA VAL A 594 -77.20 -55.34 16.67
C VAL A 594 -77.62 -56.82 16.68
N ARG A 595 -76.71 -57.66 17.17
CA ARG A 595 -76.87 -59.12 17.28
C ARG A 595 -76.98 -59.89 15.96
N GLU A 596 -76.55 -59.31 14.84
CA GLU A 596 -76.42 -59.98 13.54
C GLU A 596 -74.94 -60.10 13.13
N SER A 597 -74.60 -61.09 12.31
CA SER A 597 -73.23 -61.27 11.80
C SER A 597 -72.89 -60.21 10.74
N LEU A 598 -71.75 -59.53 10.91
CA LEU A 598 -71.18 -58.53 10.02
C LEU A 598 -69.85 -59.05 9.44
N PRO A 599 -69.85 -59.69 8.27
CA PRO A 599 -68.62 -60.15 7.63
C PRO A 599 -67.81 -58.96 7.09
N VAL A 600 -66.54 -58.89 7.46
CA VAL A 600 -65.56 -57.91 6.96
C VAL A 600 -64.39 -58.66 6.33
N ARG A 601 -64.09 -58.35 5.08
CA ARG A 601 -62.95 -58.92 4.36
C ARG A 601 -61.84 -57.88 4.27
N TYR A 602 -60.64 -58.25 4.72
CA TYR A 602 -59.44 -57.46 4.49
C TYR A 602 -58.62 -58.08 3.37
N HIS A 603 -58.25 -57.23 2.43
CA HIS A 603 -57.53 -57.55 1.22
C HIS A 603 -56.12 -56.97 1.33
N LEU A 604 -55.13 -57.81 1.63
CA LEU A 604 -53.75 -57.40 1.85
C LEU A 604 -52.93 -57.69 0.60
N GLN A 605 -52.62 -56.66 -0.18
CA GLN A 605 -51.84 -56.78 -1.41
C GLN A 605 -50.38 -56.38 -1.19
N ASN A 606 -49.47 -57.33 -1.45
CA ASN A 606 -48.04 -57.05 -1.43
C ASN A 606 -47.63 -56.31 -2.71
N LYS A 607 -47.26 -55.03 -2.57
CA LYS A 607 -46.80 -54.18 -3.69
C LYS A 607 -45.29 -54.21 -3.89
N THR A 608 -44.56 -54.99 -3.09
CA THR A 608 -43.11 -55.14 -3.21
C THR A 608 -42.72 -56.31 -4.11
N ASN A 609 -41.49 -56.26 -4.63
CA ASN A 609 -40.88 -57.35 -5.41
C ASN A 609 -40.33 -58.48 -4.52
N LEU A 610 -40.57 -58.43 -3.20
CA LEU A 610 -40.05 -59.39 -2.22
C LEU A 610 -41.20 -60.03 -1.44
N VAL A 611 -41.00 -61.27 -0.99
CA VAL A 611 -41.95 -61.92 -0.08
C VAL A 611 -41.99 -61.13 1.23
N GLN A 612 -43.19 -60.76 1.68
CA GLN A 612 -43.39 -60.04 2.94
C GLN A 612 -43.80 -61.01 4.05
N ASP A 613 -43.03 -61.01 5.14
CA ASP A 613 -43.42 -61.65 6.40
C ASP A 613 -44.28 -60.67 7.19
N VAL A 614 -45.58 -60.96 7.27
CA VAL A 614 -46.59 -60.07 7.84
C VAL A 614 -47.10 -60.68 9.14
N GLU A 615 -47.02 -59.91 10.23
CA GLU A 615 -47.70 -60.24 11.48
C GLU A 615 -48.93 -59.34 11.62
N ILE A 616 -50.09 -59.97 11.76
CA ILE A 616 -51.39 -59.31 11.79
C ILE A 616 -52.02 -59.61 13.14
N SER A 617 -52.55 -58.59 13.79
CA SER A 617 -53.32 -58.74 15.01
C SER A 617 -54.57 -57.86 14.98
N VAL A 618 -55.66 -58.36 15.56
CA VAL A 618 -56.90 -57.59 15.72
C VAL A 618 -57.08 -57.26 17.19
N GLU A 619 -57.14 -55.97 17.49
CA GLU A 619 -57.48 -55.49 18.83
C GLU A 619 -59.00 -55.50 19.02
N PRO A 620 -59.47 -55.93 20.20
CA PRO A 620 -60.90 -55.97 20.49
C PRO A 620 -61.50 -54.56 20.55
N SER A 621 -62.78 -54.46 20.20
CA SER A 621 -63.61 -53.26 20.40
C SER A 621 -64.73 -53.61 21.38
N ASP A 622 -65.01 -52.75 22.36
CA ASP A 622 -66.10 -52.98 23.33
C ASP A 622 -67.48 -53.07 22.67
N ALA A 623 -67.60 -52.55 21.43
CA ALA A 623 -68.84 -52.55 20.65
C ALA A 623 -69.05 -53.82 19.81
N PHE A 624 -68.04 -54.68 19.65
CA PHE A 624 -68.10 -55.84 18.76
C PHE A 624 -67.46 -57.07 19.40
N MET A 625 -68.16 -58.21 19.34
CA MET A 625 -67.45 -59.49 19.39
C MET A 625 -66.95 -59.82 17.98
N PHE A 626 -65.91 -60.62 17.84
CA PHE A 626 -65.46 -61.08 16.52
C PHE A 626 -65.09 -62.56 16.52
N SER A 627 -65.28 -63.18 15.37
CA SER A 627 -64.82 -64.52 15.04
C SER A 627 -63.81 -64.43 13.89
N GLY A 628 -62.58 -64.86 14.14
CA GLY A 628 -61.47 -64.86 13.19
C GLY A 628 -60.14 -65.09 13.92
N LEU A 629 -59.04 -65.10 13.17
CA LEU A 629 -57.70 -65.26 13.75
C LEU A 629 -57.27 -63.98 14.47
N LYS A 630 -57.32 -63.96 15.80
CA LYS A 630 -56.93 -62.79 16.60
C LYS A 630 -55.49 -62.32 16.33
N GLN A 631 -54.58 -63.27 16.09
CA GLN A 631 -53.19 -63.00 15.70
C GLN A 631 -52.75 -64.08 14.71
N ILE A 632 -52.13 -63.68 13.61
CA ILE A 632 -51.57 -64.59 12.61
C ILE A 632 -50.25 -64.02 12.08
N ARG A 633 -49.30 -64.91 11.79
CA ARG A 633 -48.13 -64.61 11.01
C ARG A 633 -48.18 -65.38 9.70
N LEU A 634 -48.09 -64.68 8.58
CA LEU A 634 -48.19 -65.26 7.24
C LEU A 634 -47.19 -64.62 6.27
N ARG A 635 -47.01 -65.25 5.12
CA ARG A 635 -46.13 -64.76 4.04
C ARG A 635 -46.96 -64.41 2.81
N ILE A 636 -46.86 -63.16 2.35
CA ILE A 636 -47.53 -62.70 1.13
C ILE A 636 -46.48 -62.61 0.01
N LEU A 637 -46.69 -63.34 -1.09
CA LEU A 637 -45.78 -63.36 -2.22
C LEU A 637 -45.79 -62.01 -2.98
N PRO A 638 -44.71 -61.64 -3.70
CA PRO A 638 -44.66 -60.42 -4.49
C PRO A 638 -45.86 -60.27 -5.44
N GLY A 639 -46.52 -59.12 -5.44
CA GLY A 639 -47.66 -58.80 -6.32
C GLY A 639 -48.96 -59.53 -6.00
N THR A 640 -48.95 -60.51 -5.10
CA THR A 640 -50.13 -61.29 -4.71
C THR A 640 -50.94 -60.60 -3.62
N GLU A 641 -52.20 -61.02 -3.52
CA GLU A 641 -53.17 -60.54 -2.54
C GLU A 641 -53.55 -61.68 -1.60
N GLN A 642 -53.60 -61.38 -0.30
CA GLN A 642 -54.07 -62.28 0.73
C GLN A 642 -55.37 -61.75 1.33
N GLU A 643 -56.44 -62.53 1.20
CA GLU A 643 -57.73 -62.24 1.82
C GLU A 643 -57.78 -62.76 3.26
N MET A 644 -58.40 -61.97 4.15
CA MET A 644 -58.72 -62.33 5.52
C MET A 644 -60.17 -62.00 5.84
N LEU A 645 -60.96 -63.01 6.23
CA LEU A 645 -62.35 -62.83 6.64
C LEU A 645 -62.48 -62.80 8.16
N TYR A 646 -63.08 -61.74 8.68
CA TYR A 646 -63.50 -61.62 10.08
C TYR A 646 -65.02 -61.43 10.15
N ASN A 647 -65.68 -62.22 10.98
CA ASN A 647 -67.12 -62.05 11.25
C ASN A 647 -67.28 -61.27 12.55
N PHE A 648 -67.66 -60.00 12.43
CA PHE A 648 -67.95 -59.13 13.56
C PHE A 648 -69.41 -59.31 14.01
N TYR A 649 -69.66 -59.11 15.29
CA TYR A 649 -70.97 -59.25 15.92
C TYR A 649 -71.24 -58.01 16.77
N PRO A 650 -72.02 -57.04 16.25
CA PRO A 650 -72.24 -55.77 16.92
C PRO A 650 -73.10 -55.91 18.18
N LEU A 651 -72.64 -55.33 19.28
CA LEU A 651 -73.30 -55.35 20.59
C LEU A 651 -74.10 -54.06 20.89
N MET A 652 -73.67 -52.93 20.31
CA MET A 652 -74.24 -51.60 20.55
C MET A 652 -74.72 -50.96 19.25
N ALA A 653 -75.82 -50.20 19.32
CA ALA A 653 -76.32 -49.40 18.19
C ALA A 653 -75.61 -48.04 18.08
N GLY A 654 -75.72 -47.37 16.93
CA GLY A 654 -75.09 -46.08 16.65
C GLY A 654 -73.78 -46.19 15.85
N TYR A 655 -73.02 -45.10 15.76
CA TYR A 655 -71.67 -45.12 15.17
C TYR A 655 -70.70 -45.78 16.15
N GLN A 656 -70.14 -46.92 15.76
CA GLN A 656 -69.27 -47.72 16.61
C GLN A 656 -67.91 -47.90 15.96
N GLN A 657 -66.85 -47.90 16.77
CA GLN A 657 -65.49 -48.16 16.29
C GLN A 657 -65.31 -49.64 15.99
N LEU A 658 -64.83 -49.93 14.78
CA LEU A 658 -64.51 -51.28 14.35
C LEU A 658 -63.29 -51.80 15.14
N PRO A 659 -63.17 -53.12 15.39
CA PRO A 659 -61.94 -53.74 15.89
C PRO A 659 -60.72 -53.31 15.05
N SER A 660 -59.65 -52.79 15.69
CA SER A 660 -58.48 -52.26 14.98
C SER A 660 -57.61 -53.38 14.42
N LEU A 661 -57.38 -53.34 13.11
CA LEU A 661 -56.40 -54.20 12.43
C LEU A 661 -55.00 -53.57 12.55
N ASN A 662 -54.10 -54.26 13.24
CA ASN A 662 -52.69 -53.90 13.35
C ASN A 662 -51.85 -54.82 12.46
N ILE A 663 -51.01 -54.23 11.61
CA ILE A 663 -50.14 -54.99 10.70
C ILE A 663 -48.70 -54.55 10.91
N ASN A 664 -47.85 -55.51 11.30
CA ASN A 664 -46.42 -55.35 11.46
C ASN A 664 -45.68 -56.04 10.31
N LEU A 665 -44.91 -55.25 9.56
CA LEU A 665 -44.03 -55.75 8.51
C LEU A 665 -42.61 -55.87 9.07
N LEU A 666 -42.11 -57.10 9.22
CA LEU A 666 -40.79 -57.33 9.82
C LEU A 666 -39.63 -56.72 9.00
N ARG A 667 -39.81 -56.59 7.69
CA ARG A 667 -38.83 -55.97 6.78
C ARG A 667 -38.97 -54.46 6.66
N PHE A 668 -40.11 -53.90 7.07
CA PHE A 668 -40.42 -52.47 6.97
C PHE A 668 -40.94 -51.96 8.32
N PRO A 669 -40.06 -51.78 9.32
CA PRO A 669 -40.46 -51.34 10.66
C PRO A 669 -41.07 -49.93 10.67
N HIS A 670 -40.87 -49.15 9.61
CA HIS A 670 -41.45 -47.81 9.45
C HIS A 670 -42.89 -47.81 8.91
N PHE A 671 -43.45 -48.97 8.53
CA PHE A 671 -44.86 -49.08 8.19
C PHE A 671 -45.71 -48.97 9.46
N THR A 672 -46.33 -47.81 9.67
CA THR A 672 -47.07 -47.52 10.91
C THR A 672 -48.56 -47.84 10.78
N ASN A 673 -49.20 -48.14 11.91
CA ASN A 673 -50.66 -48.25 11.98
C ASN A 673 -51.38 -46.93 11.61
N GLN A 674 -50.69 -45.78 11.66
CA GLN A 674 -51.25 -44.51 11.19
C GLN A 674 -51.42 -44.50 9.66
N LEU A 675 -50.50 -45.10 8.91
CA LEU A 675 -50.64 -45.28 7.46
C LEU A 675 -51.79 -46.24 7.14
N LEU A 676 -51.92 -47.33 7.90
CA LEU A 676 -53.02 -48.29 7.74
C LEU A 676 -54.39 -47.64 7.91
N ARG A 677 -54.57 -46.78 8.92
CA ARG A 677 -55.81 -46.04 9.17
C ARG A 677 -56.21 -45.09 8.02
N ARG A 678 -55.31 -44.80 7.08
CA ARG A 678 -55.65 -44.05 5.86
C ARG A 678 -56.35 -44.92 4.80
N PHE A 679 -56.15 -46.24 4.84
CA PHE A 679 -56.67 -47.17 3.84
C PHE A 679 -57.96 -47.88 4.27
N ILE A 680 -58.22 -48.02 5.57
CA ILE A 680 -59.39 -48.73 6.09
C ILE A 680 -60.29 -47.83 6.94
N PRO A 681 -61.63 -48.00 6.88
CA PRO A 681 -62.54 -47.26 7.74
C PRO A 681 -62.38 -47.66 9.20
N THR A 682 -62.47 -46.69 10.10
CA THR A 682 -62.30 -46.88 11.55
C THR A 682 -63.62 -47.08 12.30
N SER A 683 -64.76 -46.77 11.68
CA SER A 683 -66.08 -46.84 12.30
C SER A 683 -67.16 -47.23 11.31
N ILE A 684 -68.21 -47.90 11.79
CA ILE A 684 -69.40 -48.25 11.02
C ILE A 684 -70.67 -47.89 11.81
N PHE A 685 -71.76 -47.59 11.12
CA PHE A 685 -73.06 -47.39 11.75
C PHE A 685 -73.77 -48.74 11.99
N VAL A 686 -74.25 -48.96 13.21
CA VAL A 686 -74.97 -50.18 13.64
C VAL A 686 -76.43 -49.84 13.96
N LYS A 687 -77.37 -50.46 13.25
CA LYS A 687 -78.81 -50.32 13.46
C LYS A 687 -79.31 -51.17 14.65
N PRO A 688 -80.32 -50.73 15.41
CA PRO A 688 -80.93 -51.53 16.48
C PRO A 688 -81.62 -52.79 15.94
N GLN A 689 -81.82 -53.79 16.82
CA GLN A 689 -82.47 -55.06 16.46
C GLN A 689 -83.96 -54.84 16.12
N GLY A 690 -84.41 -55.33 14.95
CA GLY A 690 -85.82 -55.24 14.55
C GLY A 690 -86.71 -56.17 15.38
N ARG A 691 -87.91 -55.72 15.78
CA ARG A 691 -88.91 -56.56 16.48
C ARG A 691 -89.42 -57.66 15.53
N LEU A 692 -89.34 -58.93 15.95
CA LEU A 692 -90.19 -60.01 15.44
C LEU A 692 -91.52 -59.96 16.22
N MET A 693 -92.66 -59.87 15.55
CA MET A 693 -93.98 -60.05 16.15
C MET A 693 -94.89 -60.83 15.19
N ASP A 694 -95.06 -62.12 15.46
CA ASP A 694 -96.36 -62.79 15.40
C ASP A 694 -97.05 -62.62 16.77
N ASP A 695 -98.38 -62.47 16.71
CA ASP A 695 -99.42 -62.56 17.75
C ASP A 695 -99.55 -61.53 18.90
N THR A 696 -100.64 -60.76 18.76
CA THR A 696 -101.65 -60.37 19.78
C THR A 696 -101.27 -59.50 20.97
N SER A 697 -101.82 -58.27 20.97
CA SER A 697 -102.33 -57.42 22.09
C SER A 697 -102.00 -55.94 21.80
N ILE A 698 -102.90 -55.19 21.16
CA ILE A 698 -104.02 -54.40 21.74
C ILE A 698 -103.58 -53.18 22.57
N ALA A 699 -104.09 -52.03 22.09
CA ALA A 699 -104.48 -50.78 22.77
C ALA A 699 -103.43 -49.74 23.23
N ALA A 700 -103.46 -48.63 22.48
CA ALA A 700 -103.75 -47.26 22.93
C ALA A 700 -102.95 -46.63 24.07
N ALA A 701 -102.20 -45.58 23.75
CA ALA A 701 -102.54 -44.18 24.02
C ALA A 701 -101.61 -43.26 23.22
#